data_AF-A0AAD8TV11-F1
#
_entry.id   AF-A0AAD8TV11-F1
#
_cell.length_a   1.000
_cell.length_b   1.000
_cell.length_c   1.000
_cell.angle_alpha   90.00
_cell.angle_beta   90.00
_cell.angle_gamma   90.00
#
_symmetry.space_group_name_H-M   'P 1'
#
loop_
_entity.id
_entity.type
_entity.pdbx_description
1 polymer ?
#
loop_
_entity_poly.entity_id
_entity_poly.type
_entity_poly.pdbx_seq_one_letter_code
_entity_poly.pdbx_strand_id
1 'polypeptide(L)'
;MVQGAEACNEFPVLVRVTVAPLRRAVEMPRSSVDIIVVLNVKTNDVKEAMIMLVERLSSNDRLTILFSRICTQTQHVMELTYMSDHGRAVARLKFNELAHGHVQQYSEYDTSALQEAAQILRQRGVEESTNRTGCIMHVWTGPMHPEIHEQDISQEFPVHTIAIGNHEAGSMKHLAEKTSGTYSFIKGRNLDNIKYALVLFIARITSVAARSVRITLKADEGVTISSIASGCYSSLVSSDNRFGTIDLYNICAGEQKNFIVYLKVPQGKEKLVTVGGGYQGLNTSEELVGMDVVIARPRRKCRPDEVIIHPKVAAELLRIRLMKVVLDRNGDSIESMWDKMKNSDEGRDAQEETFTDLDKDVIEMGGQDRDKMELSWLNSHEWQRATTKDIASSSGAFQILEQQHTSLVKIEGFTRSKAMMGSEACDKFPVLVRVTAAPWRHTGEMPRDGVDVVVMLDINRNMQVERLEHVKQAMFIVTDKLGRNDRLSIVLLKSDTHRLMELTYMSDDHGRDAARFKISQLKVSSGRYMCHSASAALQEGAQILRGRGAEESTSRLGCMLFLSDGKYPEILQIKISHEFPVHTFGLGADHNPKVLKYIADMTSGTYSFVDQDTSNIKDALMLFITGLTSIAAKSIMITLMVHSGIEIASIESGGYIHDVKSDKMSGTININHIYASEQKDFIVNLTVWNGRKKLVTINGQYKSINGSMSLDQTDLSLLRPWSTCSPDKLAIHHDVATELMRTKLQKGVSAMLEKDVTAQGLQKMWEVIKDSDIGHATPEKALYGLSMDVAEMQRDVSGLAYMMSWLSCHKWQRATTKGARAPYKSTVVQTIWPHTDKGGSMVKVETFTRSRAVPSEDPCNNFPVLVRVAAEPWRCAEEMPRVGIDIVAVLDVSMRMQGKKLDHMKQAMMVVIDRLGANDRLSIVSFNTYENRLMKLTYMSDHVRDIARLKINKLSASGQNDMGAALREGAQILSWRGAECSHRVGCMMLLSDGKYSEIFQTKLNSEFPVHTFGLGTDHNPDVMKYIADMTSGTYTFMNQGIDRIKDAVVLFITGLTSVAAMSIKITLRTGEGITISSIESSGDINHVKSDDESGTIDIYNIYAGEQKDFIVYLTVANGKKELMTVGGRYLGYDTVKHLTYTDVHVQRPHQKCLPGDLAIQPDVAAELVRIRLKKGISAMLEQGPSSTEMHQLWDGIINSDEGRGTPDEILSGLSMDLTEMKRDIEHPEEYKKSGLAYMLSWLTSKKCQRATTKAHPPALVVPKSKP
;
A
#
# COMPACT_ATOMS: atom_id res chain seq x y z
N MET A 1 -7.08 -38.91 -10.74
CA MET A 1 -6.78 -39.55 -12.05
C MET A 1 -7.72 -40.72 -12.23
N VAL A 2 -8.03 -41.15 -13.46
CA VAL A 2 -8.87 -42.34 -13.71
C VAL A 2 -8.07 -43.34 -14.54
N GLN A 3 -8.12 -44.63 -14.19
CA GLN A 3 -7.37 -45.65 -14.93
C GLN A 3 -7.89 -45.73 -16.39
N GLY A 4 -6.97 -45.89 -17.35
CA GLY A 4 -7.24 -45.62 -18.77
C GLY A 4 -8.38 -46.41 -19.43
N ALA A 5 -8.85 -47.52 -18.82
CA ALA A 5 -9.90 -48.37 -19.38
C ALA A 5 -11.28 -48.26 -18.69
N GLU A 6 -11.41 -47.48 -17.63
CA GLU A 6 -12.65 -47.47 -16.82
C GLU A 6 -13.64 -46.39 -17.27
N ALA A 7 -14.88 -46.81 -17.50
CA ALA A 7 -16.04 -45.93 -17.63
C ALA A 7 -16.59 -45.59 -16.23
N CYS A 8 -17.02 -44.35 -16.02
CA CYS A 8 -17.57 -43.89 -14.75
C CYS A 8 -19.01 -43.42 -14.95
N ASN A 9 -19.96 -44.03 -14.25
CA ASN A 9 -21.38 -43.67 -14.37
C ASN A 9 -21.77 -42.42 -13.55
N GLU A 10 -21.03 -42.15 -12.47
CA GLU A 10 -21.25 -40.97 -11.61
C GLU A 10 -19.90 -40.34 -11.26
N PHE A 11 -19.35 -39.55 -12.19
CA PHE A 11 -18.11 -38.83 -11.96
C PHE A 11 -18.41 -37.41 -11.43
N PRO A 12 -18.05 -37.07 -10.17
CA PRO A 12 -18.36 -35.77 -9.60
C PRO A 12 -17.38 -34.69 -10.07
N VAL A 13 -17.91 -33.60 -10.60
CA VAL A 13 -17.15 -32.41 -10.99
C VAL A 13 -17.58 -31.23 -10.13
N LEU A 14 -16.62 -30.62 -9.41
CA LEU A 14 -16.86 -29.40 -8.65
C LEU A 14 -16.77 -28.17 -9.56
N VAL A 15 -17.90 -27.48 -9.71
CA VAL A 15 -17.99 -26.17 -10.35
C VAL A 15 -18.02 -25.12 -9.24
N ARG A 16 -17.03 -24.22 -9.25
CA ARG A 16 -16.91 -23.15 -8.26
C ARG A 16 -17.03 -21.80 -8.93
N VAL A 17 -17.95 -20.98 -8.45
CA VAL A 17 -18.04 -19.56 -8.78
C VAL A 17 -17.52 -18.76 -7.60
N THR A 18 -16.59 -17.85 -7.83
CA THR A 18 -16.01 -16.99 -6.78
C THR A 18 -16.03 -15.56 -7.25
N VAL A 19 -16.52 -14.66 -6.42
CA VAL A 19 -16.40 -13.22 -6.64
C VAL A 19 -15.29 -12.70 -5.74
N ALA A 20 -14.34 -11.95 -6.31
CA ALA A 20 -13.27 -11.35 -5.54
C ALA A 20 -13.85 -10.48 -4.40
N PRO A 21 -13.31 -10.59 -3.18
CA PRO A 21 -13.78 -9.78 -2.07
C PRO A 21 -13.41 -8.30 -2.26
N LEU A 22 -14.27 -7.40 -1.79
CA LEU A 22 -14.03 -5.95 -1.79
C LEU A 22 -12.81 -5.64 -0.91
N ARG A 23 -11.63 -5.45 -1.51
CA ARG A 23 -10.41 -5.07 -0.77
C ARG A 23 -10.45 -3.63 -0.25
N ARG A 24 -11.43 -2.83 -0.70
CA ARG A 24 -11.76 -1.47 -0.25
C ARG A 24 -13.27 -1.30 -0.34
N ALA A 25 -13.93 -0.83 0.72
CA ALA A 25 -15.37 -0.50 0.72
C ALA A 25 -15.73 0.71 -0.20
N VAL A 26 -14.77 1.27 -0.96
CA VAL A 26 -14.92 2.55 -1.67
C VAL A 26 -14.67 2.45 -3.18
N GLU A 27 -14.17 1.33 -3.72
CA GLU A 27 -13.60 1.32 -5.09
C GLU A 27 -14.15 0.28 -6.08
N MET A 28 -15.28 -0.36 -5.78
CA MET A 28 -16.12 -0.87 -6.87
C MET A 28 -17.42 -0.09 -6.89
N PRO A 29 -17.90 0.36 -8.07
CA PRO A 29 -19.28 0.77 -8.15
C PRO A 29 -20.11 -0.44 -7.69
N ARG A 30 -21.06 -0.20 -6.80
CA ARG A 30 -22.04 -1.20 -6.33
C ARG A 30 -23.43 -0.70 -6.69
N SER A 31 -24.36 -1.61 -6.94
CA SER A 31 -25.75 -1.21 -7.19
C SER A 31 -26.29 -0.51 -5.95
N SER A 32 -27.04 0.57 -6.14
CA SER A 32 -27.69 1.23 -5.00
C SER A 32 -28.81 0.34 -4.49
N VAL A 33 -28.97 0.25 -3.17
CA VAL A 33 -29.91 -0.70 -2.56
C VAL A 33 -31.11 0.05 -1.99
N ASP A 34 -32.30 -0.51 -2.21
CA ASP A 34 -33.55 -0.08 -1.56
C ASP A 34 -33.92 -1.14 -0.52
N ILE A 35 -33.83 -0.78 0.76
CA ILE A 35 -34.02 -1.69 1.89
C ILE A 35 -35.29 -1.31 2.63
N ILE A 36 -36.18 -2.28 2.83
CA ILE A 36 -37.32 -2.13 3.74
C ILE A 36 -37.12 -3.03 4.94
N VAL A 37 -37.06 -2.44 6.13
CA VAL A 37 -36.93 -3.16 7.38
C VAL A 37 -38.28 -3.25 8.06
N VAL A 38 -38.78 -4.48 8.23
CA VAL A 38 -40.00 -4.82 8.96
C VAL A 38 -39.60 -5.32 10.34
N LEU A 39 -39.92 -4.53 11.38
CA LEU A 39 -39.57 -4.83 12.76
C LEU A 39 -40.78 -5.31 13.56
N ASN A 40 -40.69 -6.52 14.12
CA ASN A 40 -41.56 -7.00 15.18
C ASN A 40 -40.73 -7.47 16.39
N VAL A 41 -40.02 -6.51 16.99
CA VAL A 41 -39.10 -6.70 18.12
C VAL A 41 -39.11 -5.46 19.02
N LYS A 42 -38.69 -5.58 20.28
CA LYS A 42 -38.51 -4.40 21.14
C LYS A 42 -37.43 -3.50 20.53
N THR A 43 -37.74 -2.23 20.31
CA THR A 43 -36.82 -1.27 19.68
C THR A 43 -35.46 -1.21 20.38
N ASN A 44 -35.43 -1.30 21.72
CA ASN A 44 -34.17 -1.29 22.50
C ASN A 44 -33.25 -2.48 22.19
N ASP A 45 -33.81 -3.63 21.81
CA ASP A 45 -33.03 -4.85 21.53
C ASP A 45 -32.35 -4.79 20.15
N VAL A 46 -32.80 -3.88 19.26
CA VAL A 46 -32.24 -3.74 17.90
C VAL A 46 -31.71 -2.33 17.58
N LYS A 47 -31.93 -1.34 18.46
CA LYS A 47 -31.59 0.07 18.25
C LYS A 47 -30.14 0.27 17.79
N GLU A 48 -29.18 -0.21 18.58
CA GLU A 48 -27.75 -0.05 18.29
C GLU A 48 -27.38 -0.69 16.95
N ALA A 49 -27.95 -1.86 16.65
CA ALA A 49 -27.70 -2.58 15.41
C ALA A 49 -28.31 -1.87 14.19
N MET A 50 -29.47 -1.23 14.36
CA MET A 50 -30.11 -0.42 13.31
C MET A 50 -29.41 0.92 13.08
N ILE A 51 -28.82 1.52 14.11
CA ILE A 51 -27.94 2.68 13.93
C ILE A 51 -26.70 2.28 13.12
N MET A 52 -26.11 1.11 13.41
CA MET A 52 -25.00 0.57 12.61
C MET A 52 -25.40 0.33 11.14
N LEU A 53 -26.63 -0.12 10.87
CA LEU A 53 -27.20 -0.22 9.51
C LEU A 53 -27.18 1.14 8.82
N VAL A 54 -27.76 2.16 9.43
CA VAL A 54 -27.86 3.53 8.87
C VAL A 54 -26.47 4.10 8.53
N GLU A 55 -25.47 3.87 9.38
CA GLU A 55 -24.11 4.39 9.16
C GLU A 55 -23.36 3.71 8.01
N ARG A 56 -23.73 2.48 7.66
CA ARG A 56 -23.07 1.70 6.59
C ARG A 56 -23.69 1.89 5.22
N LEU A 57 -24.89 2.46 5.14
CA LEU A 57 -25.54 2.74 3.87
C LEU A 57 -24.90 3.96 3.20
N SER A 58 -24.72 3.88 1.88
CA SER A 58 -24.24 4.98 1.04
C SER A 58 -25.29 6.07 0.95
N SER A 59 -24.89 7.31 0.67
CA SER A 59 -25.81 8.41 0.39
C SER A 59 -26.82 8.11 -0.73
N ASN A 60 -26.49 7.18 -1.63
CA ASN A 60 -27.36 6.74 -2.73
C ASN A 60 -28.29 5.57 -2.37
N ASP A 61 -28.10 4.93 -1.23
CA ASP A 61 -28.99 3.87 -0.72
C ASP A 61 -30.23 4.48 -0.06
N ARG A 62 -31.33 3.74 -0.06
CA ARG A 62 -32.58 4.17 0.57
C ARG A 62 -33.05 3.17 1.62
N LEU A 63 -33.60 3.70 2.71
CA LEU A 63 -34.11 2.92 3.82
C LEU A 63 -35.54 3.32 4.15
N THR A 64 -36.43 2.33 4.28
CA THR A 64 -37.77 2.45 4.88
C THR A 64 -37.83 1.57 6.12
N ILE A 65 -38.49 2.06 7.16
CA ILE A 65 -38.71 1.29 8.40
C ILE A 65 -40.22 1.17 8.64
N LEU A 66 -40.70 -0.07 8.67
CA LEU A 66 -42.07 -0.43 8.98
C LEU A 66 -42.13 -1.12 10.33
N PHE A 67 -43.07 -0.71 11.17
CA PHE A 67 -43.39 -1.41 12.41
C PHE A 67 -44.76 -2.09 12.29
N SER A 68 -44.78 -3.38 12.62
CA SER A 68 -46.02 -4.13 12.77
C SER A 68 -46.59 -3.89 14.17
N ARG A 69 -47.79 -3.32 14.27
CA ARG A 69 -48.53 -3.12 15.53
C ARG A 69 -49.74 -4.04 15.59
N ILE A 70 -50.18 -4.37 16.82
CA ILE A 70 -51.45 -5.06 17.06
C ILE A 70 -52.59 -4.24 16.43
N CYS A 71 -53.43 -4.89 15.62
CA CYS A 71 -54.54 -4.36 14.82
C CYS A 71 -54.14 -3.74 13.47
N THR A 72 -54.01 -4.57 12.43
CA THR A 72 -54.22 -4.35 10.97
C THR A 72 -53.70 -3.06 10.29
N GLN A 73 -52.93 -2.21 10.98
CA GLN A 73 -52.38 -0.97 10.45
C GLN A 73 -50.86 -0.99 10.61
N THR A 74 -50.14 -1.14 9.50
CA THR A 74 -48.70 -0.92 9.42
C THR A 74 -48.38 0.52 9.75
N GLN A 75 -47.51 0.75 10.74
CA GLN A 75 -47.05 2.10 11.05
C GLN A 75 -45.79 2.41 10.25
N HIS A 76 -45.87 3.42 9.38
CA HIS A 76 -44.72 4.02 8.71
C HIS A 76 -43.92 4.83 9.73
N VAL A 77 -42.80 4.27 10.17
CA VAL A 77 -41.89 4.98 11.08
C VAL A 77 -40.98 5.92 10.30
N MET A 78 -40.59 5.49 9.10
CA MET A 78 -39.73 6.26 8.22
C MET A 78 -40.09 5.92 6.78
N GLU A 79 -40.49 6.92 6.00
CA GLU A 79 -40.65 6.78 4.56
C GLU A 79 -39.29 6.54 3.88
N LEU A 80 -39.32 5.97 2.67
CA LEU A 80 -38.13 5.63 1.89
C LEU A 80 -37.23 6.87 1.68
N THR A 81 -36.20 6.99 2.50
CA THR A 81 -35.34 8.19 2.55
C THR A 81 -33.93 7.83 2.09
N TYR A 82 -33.28 8.73 1.34
CA TYR A 82 -31.87 8.59 0.99
C TYR A 82 -30.98 8.73 2.22
N MET A 83 -29.98 7.88 2.37
CA MET A 83 -29.06 7.88 3.51
C MET A 83 -27.96 8.96 3.40
N SER A 84 -28.34 10.17 2.97
CA SER A 84 -27.52 11.39 3.10
C SER A 84 -27.32 11.76 4.58
N ASP A 85 -26.42 12.69 4.89
CA ASP A 85 -26.21 13.14 6.28
C ASP A 85 -27.51 13.56 6.96
N HIS A 86 -28.43 14.20 6.21
CA HIS A 86 -29.76 14.54 6.68
C HIS A 86 -30.64 13.29 6.91
N GLY A 87 -30.69 12.36 5.95
CA GLY A 87 -31.47 11.12 6.10
C GLY A 87 -30.98 10.23 7.25
N ARG A 88 -29.67 10.18 7.49
CA ARG A 88 -29.08 9.48 8.65
C ARG A 88 -29.47 10.14 9.96
N ALA A 89 -29.47 11.48 10.02
CA ALA A 89 -29.94 12.21 11.20
C ALA A 89 -31.43 11.96 11.48
N VAL A 90 -32.28 11.95 10.44
CA VAL A 90 -33.71 11.62 10.54
C VAL A 90 -33.91 10.19 11.05
N ALA A 91 -33.19 9.20 10.50
CA ALA A 91 -33.27 7.82 10.95
C ALA A 91 -32.86 7.67 12.43
N ARG A 92 -31.75 8.31 12.85
CA ARG A 92 -31.30 8.33 14.26
C ARG A 92 -32.35 8.92 15.19
N LEU A 93 -32.96 10.05 14.79
CA LEU A 93 -34.04 10.69 15.56
C LEU A 93 -35.25 9.75 15.69
N LYS A 94 -35.70 9.13 14.60
CA LYS A 94 -36.84 8.20 14.61
C LYS A 94 -36.59 6.96 15.47
N PHE A 95 -35.40 6.37 15.41
CA PHE A 95 -35.03 5.26 16.30
C PHE A 95 -34.94 5.68 17.78
N ASN A 96 -34.52 6.91 18.06
CA ASN A 96 -34.50 7.45 19.43
C ASN A 96 -35.91 7.75 19.96
N GLU A 97 -36.80 8.33 19.14
CA GLU A 97 -38.21 8.57 19.47
C GLU A 97 -38.94 7.26 19.82
N LEU A 98 -38.72 6.21 19.01
CA LEU A 98 -39.30 4.89 19.23
C LEU A 98 -38.77 4.16 20.47
N ALA A 99 -37.56 4.48 20.93
CA ALA A 99 -36.98 3.90 22.13
C ALA A 99 -37.65 4.42 23.42
N HIS A 100 -38.36 5.55 23.34
CA HIS A 100 -39.01 6.21 24.48
C HIS A 100 -40.53 5.93 24.54
N GLY A 101 -41.11 5.35 23.48
CA GLY A 101 -42.52 4.94 23.44
C GLY A 101 -42.76 3.63 24.18
N HIS A 102 -43.73 3.60 25.11
CA HIS A 102 -44.23 2.36 25.70
C HIS A 102 -44.97 1.54 24.63
N VAL A 103 -44.33 0.52 24.05
CA VAL A 103 -45.05 -0.44 23.17
C VAL A 103 -45.53 -1.62 24.02
N GLN A 104 -46.85 -1.65 24.23
CA GLN A 104 -47.61 -2.70 24.92
C GLN A 104 -47.83 -3.92 24.00
N GLN A 105 -47.65 -5.11 24.58
CA GLN A 105 -48.10 -6.47 24.19
C GLN A 105 -47.93 -6.93 22.72
N TYR A 106 -47.80 -8.24 22.51
CA TYR A 106 -47.58 -8.86 21.20
C TYR A 106 -48.73 -9.85 20.92
N SER A 107 -49.49 -9.68 19.83
CA SER A 107 -50.28 -10.76 19.22
C SER A 107 -50.74 -10.45 17.80
N GLU A 108 -50.90 -11.56 17.05
CA GLU A 108 -51.39 -11.78 15.67
C GLU A 108 -50.51 -11.25 14.52
N TYR A 109 -49.93 -12.21 13.78
CA TYR A 109 -49.14 -12.03 12.57
C TYR A 109 -50.02 -11.47 11.45
N ASP A 110 -49.62 -10.35 10.86
CA ASP A 110 -50.26 -9.79 9.68
C ASP A 110 -49.25 -9.76 8.53
N THR A 111 -49.51 -10.56 7.48
CA THR A 111 -48.75 -10.56 6.22
C THR A 111 -48.85 -9.22 5.50
N SER A 112 -49.79 -8.35 5.89
CA SER A 112 -49.96 -7.00 5.35
C SER A 112 -48.67 -6.19 5.32
N ALA A 113 -47.82 -6.29 6.36
CA ALA A 113 -46.56 -5.53 6.42
C ALA A 113 -45.54 -6.00 5.36
N LEU A 114 -45.52 -7.29 5.03
CA LEU A 114 -44.67 -7.83 3.96
C LEU A 114 -45.24 -7.52 2.57
N GLN A 115 -46.57 -7.57 2.41
CA GLN A 115 -47.25 -7.20 1.17
C GLN A 115 -47.09 -5.71 0.87
N GLU A 116 -47.20 -4.87 1.88
CA GLU A 116 -47.00 -3.43 1.77
C GLU A 116 -45.53 -3.09 1.48
N ALA A 117 -44.58 -3.78 2.10
CA ALA A 117 -43.16 -3.66 1.74
C ALA A 117 -42.94 -3.98 0.25
N ALA A 118 -43.51 -5.06 -0.26
CA ALA A 118 -43.42 -5.39 -1.69
C ALA A 118 -44.08 -4.31 -2.57
N GLN A 119 -45.25 -3.80 -2.18
CA GLN A 119 -45.96 -2.74 -2.91
C GLN A 119 -45.15 -1.43 -2.97
N ILE A 120 -44.46 -1.05 -1.88
CA ILE A 120 -43.59 0.13 -1.83
C ILE A 120 -42.43 0.00 -2.83
N LEU A 121 -41.82 -1.19 -2.92
CA LEU A 121 -40.75 -1.45 -3.89
C LEU A 121 -41.27 -1.42 -5.35
N ARG A 122 -42.47 -1.98 -5.60
CA ARG A 122 -43.13 -1.93 -6.93
C ARG A 122 -43.44 -0.50 -7.39
N GLN A 123 -44.11 0.30 -6.56
CA GLN A 123 -44.51 1.67 -6.90
C GLN A 123 -43.33 2.59 -7.26
N ARG A 124 -42.12 2.23 -6.85
CA ARG A 124 -40.91 3.03 -7.07
C ARG A 124 -40.03 2.52 -8.22
N GLY A 125 -40.52 1.55 -8.99
CA GLY A 125 -39.88 1.07 -10.23
C GLY A 125 -38.57 0.31 -10.00
N VAL A 126 -38.39 -0.33 -8.84
CA VAL A 126 -37.16 -1.10 -8.55
C VAL A 126 -37.00 -2.27 -9.52
N GLU A 127 -38.10 -2.90 -9.95
CA GLU A 127 -38.11 -3.97 -10.96
C GLU A 127 -37.68 -3.50 -12.36
N GLU A 128 -38.00 -2.25 -12.73
CA GLU A 128 -37.69 -1.68 -14.05
C GLU A 128 -36.32 -0.99 -14.09
N SER A 129 -35.72 -0.70 -12.93
CA SER A 129 -34.45 0.02 -12.84
C SER A 129 -33.25 -0.92 -12.98
N THR A 130 -32.49 -0.77 -14.06
CA THR A 130 -31.27 -1.57 -14.31
C THR A 130 -30.12 -1.29 -13.35
N ASN A 131 -30.27 -0.39 -12.36
CA ASN A 131 -29.18 0.07 -11.48
C ASN A 131 -29.45 -0.04 -9.97
N ARG A 132 -30.63 -0.52 -9.54
CA ARG A 132 -30.96 -0.67 -8.10
C ARG A 132 -31.44 -2.08 -7.77
N THR A 133 -31.16 -2.53 -6.55
CA THR A 133 -31.61 -3.84 -6.03
C THR A 133 -32.47 -3.62 -4.78
N GLY A 134 -33.67 -4.20 -4.76
CA GLY A 134 -34.58 -4.15 -3.60
C GLY A 134 -34.49 -5.41 -2.74
N CYS A 135 -34.57 -5.25 -1.41
CA CYS A 135 -34.71 -6.39 -0.50
C CYS A 135 -35.54 -6.03 0.74
N ILE A 136 -36.17 -7.06 1.33
CA ILE A 136 -36.96 -6.93 2.56
C ILE A 136 -36.21 -7.61 3.70
N MET A 137 -36.01 -6.88 4.78
CA MET A 137 -35.44 -7.41 6.02
C MET A 137 -36.56 -7.60 7.05
N HIS A 138 -36.75 -8.83 7.51
CA HIS A 138 -37.79 -9.20 8.46
C HIS A 138 -37.16 -9.63 9.79
N VAL A 139 -37.32 -8.84 10.86
CA VAL A 139 -36.78 -9.14 12.20
C VAL A 139 -37.92 -9.46 13.16
N TRP A 140 -37.93 -10.66 13.72
CA TRP A 140 -39.11 -11.21 14.42
C TRP A 140 -38.80 -11.81 15.80
N THR A 141 -39.59 -11.43 16.81
CA THR A 141 -39.65 -12.08 18.14
C THR A 141 -41.10 -12.44 18.49
N GLY A 142 -41.53 -13.68 18.32
CA GLY A 142 -42.87 -14.12 18.74
C GLY A 142 -43.33 -15.46 18.15
N PRO A 143 -44.30 -16.14 18.77
CA PRO A 143 -44.91 -17.35 18.20
C PRO A 143 -45.70 -17.02 16.92
N MET A 144 -45.51 -17.82 15.87
CA MET A 144 -46.25 -17.73 14.60
C MET A 144 -47.53 -18.58 14.64
N HIS A 145 -48.55 -18.20 13.86
CA HIS A 145 -49.69 -19.03 13.48
C HIS A 145 -49.39 -19.72 12.12
N PRO A 146 -49.88 -20.93 11.83
CA PRO A 146 -49.23 -21.85 10.88
C PRO A 146 -49.49 -21.66 9.38
N GLU A 147 -50.18 -20.60 8.93
CA GLU A 147 -50.62 -20.52 7.52
C GLU A 147 -50.13 -19.22 6.86
N ILE A 148 -48.90 -19.24 6.35
CA ILE A 148 -48.52 -18.31 5.29
C ILE A 148 -49.03 -18.92 3.98
N HIS A 149 -50.13 -18.40 3.44
CA HIS A 149 -50.63 -18.88 2.15
C HIS A 149 -49.68 -18.46 1.03
N GLU A 150 -49.43 -19.35 0.06
CA GLU A 150 -48.54 -19.07 -1.08
C GLU A 150 -48.93 -17.81 -1.88
N GLN A 151 -50.21 -17.42 -1.82
CA GLN A 151 -50.74 -16.23 -2.50
C GLN A 151 -50.33 -14.91 -1.82
N ASP A 152 -49.87 -14.95 -0.56
CA ASP A 152 -49.55 -13.76 0.23
C ASP A 152 -48.09 -13.31 0.13
N ILE A 153 -47.22 -14.12 -0.48
CA ILE A 153 -45.78 -13.87 -0.58
C ILE A 153 -45.42 -13.43 -2.01
N SER A 154 -44.96 -12.19 -2.18
CA SER A 154 -44.35 -11.77 -3.45
C SER A 154 -42.99 -12.46 -3.64
N GLN A 155 -42.81 -13.19 -4.74
CA GLN A 155 -41.53 -13.81 -5.13
C GLN A 155 -40.56 -12.82 -5.78
N GLU A 156 -40.96 -11.55 -5.90
CA GLU A 156 -40.20 -10.53 -6.65
C GLU A 156 -38.98 -10.00 -5.87
N PHE A 157 -39.07 -9.94 -4.54
CA PHE A 157 -38.01 -9.39 -3.69
C PHE A 157 -37.59 -10.38 -2.61
N PRO A 158 -36.28 -10.56 -2.37
CA PRO A 158 -35.80 -11.47 -1.35
C PRO A 158 -36.14 -11.01 0.06
N VAL A 159 -36.75 -11.91 0.84
CA VAL A 159 -37.11 -11.68 2.25
C VAL A 159 -36.10 -12.38 3.16
N HIS A 160 -35.27 -11.58 3.81
CA HIS A 160 -34.25 -12.07 4.73
C HIS A 160 -34.77 -11.99 6.16
N THR A 161 -34.98 -13.15 6.76
CA THR A 161 -35.64 -13.31 8.06
C THR A 161 -34.63 -13.58 9.17
N ILE A 162 -34.65 -12.76 10.21
CA ILE A 162 -33.92 -12.96 11.46
C ILE A 162 -34.93 -13.22 12.57
N ALA A 163 -34.96 -14.45 13.06
CA ALA A 163 -35.86 -14.88 14.12
C ALA A 163 -35.12 -15.02 15.45
N ILE A 164 -35.61 -14.34 16.49
CA ILE A 164 -34.97 -14.29 17.80
C ILE A 164 -35.86 -14.99 18.83
N GLY A 165 -35.30 -15.98 19.52
CA GLY A 165 -36.01 -16.72 20.56
C GLY A 165 -37.10 -17.66 20.03
N ASN A 166 -38.26 -17.71 20.69
CA ASN A 166 -39.30 -18.69 20.34
C ASN A 166 -40.12 -18.24 19.13
N HIS A 167 -40.18 -19.09 18.09
CA HIS A 167 -40.89 -18.89 16.83
C HIS A 167 -41.04 -20.24 16.11
N GLU A 168 -41.86 -20.30 15.06
CA GLU A 168 -42.03 -21.48 14.21
C GLU A 168 -40.99 -21.45 13.08
N ALA A 169 -39.96 -22.30 13.14
CA ALA A 169 -38.86 -22.30 12.18
C ALA A 169 -39.26 -22.76 10.77
N GLY A 170 -40.25 -23.66 10.66
CA GLY A 170 -40.74 -24.19 9.39
C GLY A 170 -41.28 -23.10 8.47
N SER A 171 -42.23 -22.30 8.97
CA SER A 171 -42.80 -21.16 8.25
C SER A 171 -41.76 -20.11 7.85
N MET A 172 -40.79 -19.80 8.71
CA MET A 172 -39.73 -18.84 8.39
C MET A 172 -38.75 -19.36 7.32
N LYS A 173 -38.43 -20.66 7.34
CA LYS A 173 -37.64 -21.30 6.28
C LYS A 173 -38.42 -21.28 4.96
N HIS A 174 -39.71 -21.64 5.00
CA HIS A 174 -40.57 -21.66 3.81
C HIS A 174 -40.69 -20.27 3.15
N LEU A 175 -40.87 -19.22 3.94
CA LEU A 175 -40.88 -17.83 3.47
C LEU A 175 -39.55 -17.44 2.80
N ALA A 176 -38.42 -17.80 3.43
CA ALA A 176 -37.09 -17.54 2.88
C ALA A 176 -36.86 -18.29 1.56
N GLU A 177 -37.25 -19.56 1.47
CA GLU A 177 -37.13 -20.37 0.25
C GLU A 177 -37.97 -19.82 -0.91
N LYS A 178 -39.23 -19.46 -0.65
CA LYS A 178 -40.13 -18.93 -1.68
C LYS A 178 -39.69 -17.58 -2.23
N THR A 179 -38.98 -16.79 -1.44
CA THR A 179 -38.53 -15.44 -1.83
C THR A 179 -37.06 -15.39 -2.28
N SER A 180 -36.34 -16.51 -2.32
CA SER A 180 -34.87 -16.51 -2.51
C SER A 180 -34.11 -15.72 -1.43
N GLY A 181 -34.72 -15.63 -0.25
CA GLY A 181 -34.22 -14.99 0.96
C GLY A 181 -33.35 -15.91 1.81
N THR A 182 -33.14 -15.54 3.08
CA THR A 182 -32.38 -16.34 4.04
C THR A 182 -33.05 -16.35 5.39
N TYR A 183 -33.04 -17.48 6.08
CA TYR A 183 -33.55 -17.64 7.43
C TYR A 183 -32.40 -17.82 8.42
N SER A 184 -32.38 -17.00 9.47
CA SER A 184 -31.35 -17.01 10.52
C SER A 184 -31.99 -17.06 11.90
N PHE A 185 -31.65 -18.10 12.67
CA PHE A 185 -32.08 -18.24 14.06
C PHE A 185 -31.03 -17.70 15.03
N ILE A 186 -31.46 -16.86 15.98
CA ILE A 186 -30.64 -16.38 17.08
C ILE A 186 -31.17 -16.94 18.40
N LYS A 187 -30.32 -17.73 19.06
CA LYS A 187 -30.61 -18.30 20.37
C LYS A 187 -30.54 -17.22 21.46
N GLY A 188 -31.66 -16.96 22.12
CA GLY A 188 -31.78 -15.96 23.18
C GLY A 188 -31.74 -14.50 22.69
N ARG A 189 -31.78 -13.54 23.61
CA ARG A 189 -31.70 -12.09 23.32
C ARG A 189 -30.28 -11.55 23.49
N ASN A 190 -29.28 -12.24 22.92
CA ASN A 190 -27.91 -11.74 22.95
C ASN A 190 -27.78 -10.60 21.94
N LEU A 191 -27.61 -9.38 22.44
CA LEU A 191 -27.49 -8.15 21.66
C LEU A 191 -26.33 -8.21 20.67
N ASP A 192 -25.23 -8.88 21.03
CA ASP A 192 -24.06 -9.01 20.16
C ASP A 192 -24.37 -9.92 18.97
N ASN A 193 -25.01 -11.07 19.20
CA ASN A 193 -25.42 -11.96 18.11
C ASN A 193 -26.40 -11.29 17.14
N ILE A 194 -27.31 -10.45 17.66
CA ILE A 194 -28.25 -9.66 16.86
C ILE A 194 -27.50 -8.58 16.05
N LYS A 195 -26.55 -7.86 16.67
CA LYS A 195 -25.69 -6.89 15.98
C LYS A 195 -24.89 -7.56 14.86
N TYR A 196 -24.27 -8.70 15.13
CA TYR A 196 -23.50 -9.45 14.13
C TYR A 196 -24.38 -9.95 12.98
N ALA A 197 -25.58 -10.45 13.28
CA ALA A 197 -26.57 -10.82 12.26
C ALA A 197 -26.86 -9.70 11.27
N LEU A 198 -27.13 -8.52 11.83
CA LEU A 198 -27.44 -7.32 11.09
C LEU A 198 -26.24 -6.86 10.28
N VAL A 199 -25.04 -6.87 10.88
CA VAL A 199 -23.77 -6.55 10.21
C VAL A 199 -23.53 -7.41 8.98
N LEU A 200 -23.71 -8.73 9.07
CA LEU A 200 -23.51 -9.63 7.93
C LEU A 200 -24.56 -9.45 6.86
N PHE A 201 -25.80 -9.24 7.28
CA PHE A 201 -26.89 -8.92 6.37
C PHE A 201 -26.59 -7.64 5.58
N ILE A 202 -26.14 -6.59 6.27
CA ILE A 202 -25.73 -5.31 5.66
C ILE A 202 -24.58 -5.53 4.69
N ALA A 203 -23.50 -6.16 5.14
CA ALA A 203 -22.32 -6.41 4.32
C ALA A 203 -22.69 -7.13 3.03
N ARG A 204 -23.64 -8.07 3.09
CA ARG A 204 -24.10 -8.84 1.92
C ARG A 204 -24.91 -7.99 0.95
N ILE A 205 -25.96 -7.31 1.42
CA ILE A 205 -26.83 -6.54 0.53
C ILE A 205 -26.11 -5.32 -0.05
N THR A 206 -25.14 -4.73 0.68
CA THR A 206 -24.31 -3.63 0.18
C THR A 206 -23.13 -4.10 -0.67
N SER A 207 -22.94 -5.40 -0.91
CA SER A 207 -21.82 -5.92 -1.71
C SER A 207 -22.23 -6.72 -2.94
N VAL A 208 -23.47 -6.58 -3.41
CA VAL A 208 -23.91 -7.23 -4.67
C VAL A 208 -22.98 -6.80 -5.82
N ALA A 209 -22.26 -7.77 -6.39
CA ALA A 209 -21.20 -7.54 -7.36
C ALA A 209 -21.58 -8.00 -8.78
N ALA A 210 -22.38 -9.07 -8.89
CA ALA A 210 -22.94 -9.53 -10.15
C ALA A 210 -24.40 -9.93 -9.98
N ARG A 211 -25.21 -9.59 -10.99
CA ARG A 211 -26.66 -9.84 -11.03
C ARG A 211 -27.00 -10.82 -12.14
N SER A 212 -28.14 -11.49 -12.03
CA SER A 212 -28.64 -12.42 -13.05
C SER A 212 -27.58 -13.44 -13.51
N VAL A 213 -26.75 -13.93 -12.58
CA VAL A 213 -25.66 -14.85 -12.89
C VAL A 213 -26.25 -16.20 -13.29
N ARG A 214 -25.91 -16.65 -14.50
CA ARG A 214 -26.30 -17.95 -15.04
C ARG A 214 -25.06 -18.71 -15.47
N ILE A 215 -24.87 -19.91 -14.92
CA ILE A 215 -23.82 -20.84 -15.35
C ILE A 215 -24.40 -21.74 -16.45
N THR A 216 -23.64 -21.94 -17.52
CA THR A 216 -23.93 -22.89 -18.58
C THR A 216 -22.89 -24.01 -18.60
N LEU A 217 -23.36 -25.25 -18.72
CA LEU A 217 -22.55 -26.46 -18.77
C LEU A 217 -22.81 -27.14 -20.11
N LYS A 218 -21.75 -27.46 -20.85
CA LYS A 218 -21.83 -28.19 -22.11
C LYS A 218 -20.97 -29.44 -22.07
N ALA A 219 -21.59 -30.61 -22.09
CA ALA A 219 -20.88 -31.88 -22.08
C ALA A 219 -20.19 -32.14 -23.42
N ASP A 220 -18.98 -32.72 -23.35
CA ASP A 220 -18.21 -33.10 -24.53
C ASP A 220 -18.87 -34.26 -25.29
N GLU A 221 -18.42 -34.54 -26.52
CA GLU A 221 -19.00 -35.60 -27.33
C GLU A 221 -18.88 -36.99 -26.66
N GLY A 222 -20.03 -37.62 -26.39
CA GLY A 222 -20.14 -38.91 -25.71
C GLY A 222 -20.25 -38.83 -24.18
N VAL A 223 -20.01 -37.68 -23.56
CA VAL A 223 -20.25 -37.46 -22.12
C VAL A 223 -21.68 -36.95 -21.92
N THR A 224 -22.35 -37.38 -20.84
CA THR A 224 -23.70 -36.90 -20.49
C THR A 224 -23.75 -36.41 -19.05
N ILE A 225 -24.53 -35.36 -18.80
CA ILE A 225 -24.81 -34.83 -17.46
C ILE A 225 -25.93 -35.65 -16.86
N SER A 226 -25.68 -36.34 -15.75
CA SER A 226 -26.71 -37.17 -15.09
C SER A 226 -27.58 -36.37 -14.14
N SER A 227 -26.97 -35.47 -13.36
CA SER A 227 -27.66 -34.60 -12.40
C SER A 227 -26.77 -33.47 -11.94
N ILE A 228 -27.37 -32.42 -11.40
CA ILE A 228 -26.68 -31.27 -10.80
C ILE A 228 -27.15 -31.13 -9.35
N ALA A 229 -26.22 -31.19 -8.40
CA ALA A 229 -26.50 -30.88 -7.01
C ALA A 229 -26.40 -29.35 -6.80
N SER A 230 -27.49 -28.63 -7.11
CA SER A 230 -27.54 -27.17 -7.06
C SER A 230 -28.06 -26.59 -5.74
N GLY A 231 -28.51 -27.40 -4.79
CA GLY A 231 -29.13 -26.90 -3.55
C GLY A 231 -30.47 -26.21 -3.84
N CYS A 232 -30.67 -24.99 -3.30
CA CYS A 232 -31.87 -24.17 -3.58
C CYS A 232 -31.83 -23.42 -4.92
N TYR A 233 -30.72 -23.47 -5.64
CA TYR A 233 -30.61 -22.80 -6.94
C TYR A 233 -31.31 -23.61 -8.03
N SER A 234 -32.08 -22.94 -8.90
CA SER A 234 -32.74 -23.60 -10.03
C SER A 234 -31.67 -24.12 -10.99
N SER A 235 -31.76 -25.42 -11.28
CA SER A 235 -30.94 -26.05 -12.30
C SER A 235 -31.79 -26.83 -13.28
N LEU A 236 -31.38 -26.84 -14.53
CA LEU A 236 -32.04 -27.58 -15.61
C LEU A 236 -30.97 -28.40 -16.33
N VAL A 237 -31.32 -29.63 -16.67
CA VAL A 237 -30.55 -30.48 -17.58
C VAL A 237 -31.40 -30.70 -18.81
N SER A 238 -30.83 -30.49 -20.00
CA SER A 238 -31.52 -30.66 -21.26
C SER A 238 -31.98 -32.11 -21.46
N SER A 239 -33.03 -32.31 -22.27
CA SER A 239 -33.58 -33.65 -22.54
C SER A 239 -32.58 -34.63 -23.20
N ASP A 240 -31.57 -34.10 -23.90
CA ASP A 240 -30.46 -34.86 -24.48
C ASP A 240 -29.29 -35.09 -23.51
N ASN A 241 -29.39 -34.63 -22.26
CA ASN A 241 -28.36 -34.68 -21.21
C ASN A 241 -27.01 -34.06 -21.61
N ARG A 242 -26.99 -33.16 -22.60
CA ARG A 242 -25.75 -32.54 -23.12
C ARG A 242 -25.53 -31.13 -22.60
N PHE A 243 -26.58 -30.46 -22.13
CA PHE A 243 -26.52 -29.11 -21.61
C PHE A 243 -27.10 -29.04 -20.20
N GLY A 244 -26.48 -28.23 -19.34
CA GLY A 244 -26.97 -27.92 -18.01
C GLY A 244 -26.93 -26.43 -17.76
N THR A 245 -27.88 -25.91 -16.98
CA THR A 245 -27.87 -24.51 -16.52
C THR A 245 -28.07 -24.44 -15.02
N ILE A 246 -27.45 -23.45 -14.38
CA ILE A 246 -27.63 -23.13 -12.96
C ILE A 246 -27.85 -21.62 -12.85
N ASP A 247 -29.00 -21.19 -12.33
CA ASP A 247 -29.30 -19.77 -12.11
C ASP A 247 -28.98 -19.38 -10.65
N LEU A 248 -28.04 -18.45 -10.48
CA LEU A 248 -27.57 -17.99 -9.17
C LEU A 248 -28.15 -16.65 -8.73
N TYR A 249 -28.95 -16.01 -9.59
CA TYR A 249 -29.48 -14.65 -9.38
C TYR A 249 -28.36 -13.66 -9.04
N ASN A 250 -28.35 -13.10 -7.82
CA ASN A 250 -27.36 -12.13 -7.37
C ASN A 250 -26.29 -12.80 -6.50
N ILE A 251 -25.03 -12.48 -6.77
CA ILE A 251 -23.86 -12.91 -6.00
C ILE A 251 -23.12 -11.69 -5.43
N CYS A 252 -22.74 -11.80 -4.16
CA CYS A 252 -22.10 -10.70 -3.43
C CYS A 252 -20.57 -10.83 -3.45
N ALA A 253 -19.86 -9.73 -3.24
CA ALA A 253 -18.41 -9.71 -3.25
C ALA A 253 -17.83 -10.57 -2.12
N GLY A 254 -16.88 -11.43 -2.45
CA GLY A 254 -16.31 -12.40 -1.51
C GLY A 254 -17.15 -13.67 -1.31
N GLU A 255 -18.33 -13.77 -1.94
CA GLU A 255 -19.07 -15.04 -1.94
C GLU A 255 -18.42 -16.06 -2.87
N GLN A 256 -18.45 -17.32 -2.42
CA GLN A 256 -18.10 -18.49 -3.22
C GLN A 256 -19.31 -19.43 -3.23
N LYS A 257 -19.64 -19.96 -4.41
CA LYS A 257 -20.69 -20.97 -4.62
C LYS A 257 -20.08 -22.21 -5.25
N ASN A 258 -20.33 -23.36 -4.65
CA ASN A 258 -19.84 -24.67 -5.06
C ASN A 258 -21.00 -25.56 -5.51
N PHE A 259 -20.84 -26.22 -6.65
CA PHE A 259 -21.84 -27.15 -7.19
C PHE A 259 -21.17 -28.45 -7.61
N ILE A 260 -21.81 -29.59 -7.35
CA ILE A 260 -21.36 -30.88 -7.87
C ILE A 260 -22.22 -31.26 -9.06
N VAL A 261 -21.56 -31.41 -10.21
CA VAL A 261 -22.16 -31.91 -11.45
C VAL A 261 -21.76 -33.37 -11.60
N TYR A 262 -22.74 -34.27 -11.70
CA TYR A 262 -22.48 -35.69 -11.92
C TYR A 262 -22.49 -35.98 -13.42
N LEU A 263 -21.42 -36.63 -13.90
CA LEU A 263 -21.23 -36.95 -15.31
C LEU A 263 -21.14 -38.46 -15.52
N LYS A 264 -21.72 -38.94 -16.62
CA LYS A 264 -21.44 -40.26 -17.19
C LYS A 264 -20.31 -40.12 -18.20
N VAL A 265 -19.15 -40.69 -17.88
CA VAL A 265 -17.91 -40.57 -18.65
C VAL A 265 -17.57 -41.90 -19.31
N PRO A 266 -17.59 -41.99 -20.66
CA PRO A 266 -17.18 -43.18 -21.40
C PRO A 266 -15.69 -43.49 -21.28
N GLN A 267 -15.30 -44.70 -21.64
CA GLN A 267 -13.91 -45.11 -21.73
C GLN A 267 -13.13 -44.22 -22.73
N GLY A 268 -11.93 -43.79 -22.34
CA GLY A 268 -11.00 -43.08 -23.22
C GLY A 268 -11.26 -41.58 -23.44
N LYS A 269 -12.33 -41.01 -22.86
CA LYS A 269 -12.60 -39.55 -22.94
C LYS A 269 -11.78 -38.78 -21.90
N GLU A 270 -11.10 -37.72 -22.36
CA GLU A 270 -10.26 -36.84 -21.53
C GLU A 270 -10.93 -35.49 -21.26
N LYS A 271 -11.58 -34.87 -22.26
CA LYS A 271 -12.40 -33.67 -22.05
C LYS A 271 -13.81 -34.07 -21.62
N LEU A 272 -14.33 -33.45 -20.56
CA LEU A 272 -15.59 -33.84 -19.93
C LEU A 272 -16.71 -32.83 -20.17
N VAL A 273 -16.52 -31.61 -19.71
CA VAL A 273 -17.53 -30.54 -19.76
C VAL A 273 -16.83 -29.19 -19.92
N THR A 274 -17.42 -28.31 -20.72
CA THR A 274 -17.04 -26.90 -20.79
C THR A 274 -18.00 -26.12 -19.90
N VAL A 275 -17.46 -25.37 -18.94
CA VAL A 275 -18.20 -24.50 -18.03
C VAL A 275 -18.09 -23.08 -18.54
N GLY A 276 -19.22 -22.42 -18.78
CA GLY A 276 -19.31 -21.01 -19.14
C GLY A 276 -20.49 -20.35 -18.43
N GLY A 277 -20.95 -19.22 -18.96
CA GLY A 277 -22.13 -18.55 -18.44
C GLY A 277 -22.11 -17.06 -18.74
N GLY A 278 -23.03 -16.32 -18.11
CA GLY A 278 -23.09 -14.88 -18.21
C GLY A 278 -23.67 -14.25 -16.95
N TYR A 279 -23.40 -12.98 -16.77
CA TYR A 279 -23.96 -12.18 -15.70
C TYR A 279 -24.16 -10.73 -16.14
N GLN A 280 -24.99 -10.01 -15.42
CA GLN A 280 -25.15 -8.57 -15.58
C GLN A 280 -24.27 -7.86 -14.55
N GLY A 281 -23.26 -7.15 -15.05
CA GLY A 281 -22.54 -6.14 -14.28
C GLY A 281 -23.41 -4.92 -14.04
N LEU A 282 -22.80 -3.80 -13.65
CA LEU A 282 -23.54 -2.56 -13.40
C LEU A 282 -24.09 -1.92 -14.68
N ASN A 283 -23.31 -1.90 -15.75
CA ASN A 283 -23.65 -1.21 -17.00
C ASN A 283 -23.63 -2.12 -18.23
N THR A 284 -23.16 -3.37 -18.11
CA THR A 284 -22.89 -4.27 -19.23
C THR A 284 -23.24 -5.72 -18.88
N SER A 285 -23.69 -6.48 -19.87
CA SER A 285 -23.77 -7.94 -19.79
C SER A 285 -22.39 -8.50 -20.08
N GLU A 286 -21.89 -9.38 -19.21
CA GLU A 286 -20.56 -9.97 -19.30
C GLU A 286 -20.68 -11.50 -19.41
N GLU A 287 -19.81 -12.11 -20.21
CA GLU A 287 -19.73 -13.56 -20.36
C GLU A 287 -18.61 -14.14 -19.48
N LEU A 288 -18.90 -15.26 -18.82
CA LEU A 288 -17.91 -16.02 -18.08
C LEU A 288 -17.03 -16.78 -19.08
N VAL A 289 -15.71 -16.58 -18.99
CA VAL A 289 -14.72 -17.26 -19.84
C VAL A 289 -14.87 -18.77 -19.71
N GLY A 290 -15.07 -19.45 -20.84
CA GLY A 290 -15.24 -20.89 -20.90
C GLY A 290 -14.02 -21.66 -20.37
N MET A 291 -14.21 -22.48 -19.34
CA MET A 291 -13.19 -23.39 -18.81
C MET A 291 -13.51 -24.83 -19.15
N ASP A 292 -12.55 -25.52 -19.76
CA ASP A 292 -12.66 -26.96 -20.04
C ASP A 292 -12.22 -27.79 -18.84
N VAL A 293 -13.07 -28.72 -18.42
CA VAL A 293 -12.72 -29.72 -17.41
C VAL A 293 -12.17 -30.96 -18.12
N VAL A 294 -10.92 -31.30 -17.81
CA VAL A 294 -10.22 -32.45 -18.39
C VAL A 294 -9.76 -33.42 -17.30
N ILE A 295 -9.71 -34.71 -17.62
CA ILE A 295 -9.19 -35.76 -16.76
C ILE A 295 -7.96 -36.42 -17.37
N ALA A 296 -6.92 -36.59 -16.56
CA ALA A 296 -5.74 -37.34 -16.94
C ALA A 296 -6.00 -38.85 -16.80
N ARG A 297 -5.72 -39.61 -17.87
CA ARG A 297 -5.85 -41.08 -17.93
C ARG A 297 -4.50 -41.75 -18.18
N PRO A 298 -3.72 -42.05 -17.13
CA PRO A 298 -2.43 -42.70 -17.29
C PRO A 298 -2.59 -44.11 -17.89
N ARG A 299 -1.70 -44.49 -18.81
CA ARG A 299 -1.63 -45.87 -19.36
C ARG A 299 -1.03 -46.87 -18.37
N ARG A 300 -0.38 -46.40 -17.31
CA ARG A 300 0.15 -47.23 -16.21
C ARG A 300 -0.93 -47.46 -15.16
N LYS A 301 -0.87 -48.60 -14.45
CA LYS A 301 -1.74 -48.87 -13.29
C LYS A 301 -1.45 -47.81 -12.22
N CYS A 302 -2.48 -47.06 -11.83
CA CYS A 302 -2.38 -46.05 -10.77
C CYS A 302 -2.12 -46.75 -9.44
N ARG A 303 -1.27 -46.18 -8.61
CA ARG A 303 -1.12 -46.64 -7.21
C ARG A 303 -2.33 -46.16 -6.39
N PRO A 304 -2.69 -46.82 -5.27
CA PRO A 304 -3.86 -46.42 -4.47
C PRO A 304 -3.80 -44.96 -3.98
N ASP A 305 -2.60 -44.45 -3.70
CA ASP A 305 -2.30 -43.06 -3.33
C ASP A 305 -2.43 -42.05 -4.49
N GLU A 306 -2.51 -42.51 -5.74
CA GLU A 306 -2.71 -41.68 -6.95
C GLU A 306 -4.19 -41.55 -7.35
N VAL A 307 -5.08 -42.35 -6.72
CA VAL A 307 -6.53 -42.38 -6.95
C VAL A 307 -7.25 -41.86 -5.71
N ILE A 308 -6.92 -40.63 -5.32
CA ILE A 308 -7.62 -39.91 -4.24
C ILE A 308 -8.69 -38.98 -4.82
N ILE A 309 -9.77 -38.80 -4.06
CA ILE A 309 -10.77 -37.76 -4.34
C ILE A 309 -10.07 -36.41 -4.11
N HIS A 310 -10.21 -35.48 -5.05
CA HIS A 310 -9.62 -34.16 -4.86
C HIS A 310 -10.17 -33.52 -3.56
N PRO A 311 -9.35 -33.01 -2.63
CA PRO A 311 -9.80 -32.64 -1.28
C PRO A 311 -10.98 -31.65 -1.26
N LYS A 312 -11.02 -30.71 -2.21
CA LYS A 312 -12.14 -29.77 -2.37
C LYS A 312 -13.45 -30.42 -2.83
N VAL A 313 -13.36 -31.49 -3.63
CA VAL A 313 -14.53 -32.28 -4.07
C VAL A 313 -15.01 -33.14 -2.91
N ALA A 314 -14.10 -33.77 -2.17
CA ALA A 314 -14.40 -34.55 -0.98
C ALA A 314 -15.13 -33.71 0.09
N ALA A 315 -14.62 -32.50 0.38
CA ALA A 315 -15.25 -31.55 1.31
C ALA A 315 -16.71 -31.21 0.92
N GLU A 316 -16.95 -30.93 -0.36
CA GLU A 316 -18.29 -30.58 -0.85
C GLU A 316 -19.26 -31.76 -0.83
N LEU A 317 -18.77 -32.98 -1.14
CA LEU A 317 -19.55 -34.21 -1.04
C LEU A 317 -19.95 -34.53 0.41
N LEU A 318 -19.04 -34.33 1.37
CA LEU A 318 -19.34 -34.48 2.81
C LEU A 318 -20.43 -33.49 3.24
N ARG A 319 -20.34 -32.22 2.82
CA ARG A 319 -21.36 -31.21 3.11
C ARG A 319 -22.74 -31.59 2.56
N ILE A 320 -22.82 -31.98 1.29
CA ILE A 320 -24.08 -32.39 0.65
C ILE A 320 -24.68 -33.63 1.34
N ARG A 321 -23.82 -34.60 1.71
CA ARG A 321 -24.27 -35.80 2.40
C ARG A 321 -24.76 -35.50 3.81
N LEU A 322 -24.10 -34.60 4.54
CA LEU A 322 -24.54 -34.18 5.87
C LEU A 322 -25.91 -33.48 5.81
N MET A 323 -26.14 -32.63 4.81
CA MET A 323 -27.45 -32.02 4.59
C MET A 323 -28.55 -33.06 4.38
N LYS A 324 -28.29 -34.11 3.58
CA LYS A 324 -29.24 -35.21 3.40
C LYS A 324 -29.52 -35.94 4.72
N VAL A 325 -28.49 -36.16 5.54
CA VAL A 325 -28.65 -36.77 6.88
C VAL A 325 -29.55 -35.93 7.78
N VAL A 326 -29.38 -34.61 7.79
CA VAL A 326 -30.21 -33.69 8.58
C VAL A 326 -31.67 -33.67 8.06
N LEU A 327 -31.87 -33.79 6.74
CA LEU A 327 -33.20 -33.84 6.12
C LEU A 327 -33.94 -35.16 6.36
N ASP A 328 -33.27 -36.31 6.22
CA ASP A 328 -33.90 -37.63 6.17
C ASP A 328 -34.38 -38.14 7.56
N ARG A 329 -33.99 -37.47 8.67
CA ARG A 329 -34.45 -37.75 10.05
C ARG A 329 -34.57 -39.25 10.41
N ASN A 330 -33.65 -40.08 9.91
CA ASN A 330 -33.60 -41.48 10.30
C ASN A 330 -33.14 -41.55 11.76
N GLY A 331 -33.82 -42.33 12.61
CA GLY A 331 -33.70 -42.30 14.09
C GLY A 331 -32.32 -42.55 14.73
N ASP A 332 -31.23 -42.60 13.96
CA ASP A 332 -29.86 -42.55 14.43
C ASP A 332 -29.45 -41.10 14.81
N SER A 333 -28.55 -40.95 15.80
CA SER A 333 -27.97 -39.63 16.14
C SER A 333 -27.13 -39.09 14.98
N ILE A 334 -27.29 -37.80 14.64
CA ILE A 334 -26.49 -37.09 13.62
C ILE A 334 -24.99 -37.25 13.90
N GLU A 335 -24.57 -37.24 15.17
CA GLU A 335 -23.18 -37.46 15.58
C GLU A 335 -22.66 -38.83 15.13
N SER A 336 -23.47 -39.89 15.28
CA SER A 336 -23.10 -41.26 14.87
C SER A 336 -22.98 -41.39 13.35
N MET A 337 -23.89 -40.74 12.61
CA MET A 337 -23.81 -40.71 11.14
C MET A 337 -22.62 -39.87 10.66
N TRP A 338 -22.33 -38.77 11.33
CA TRP A 338 -21.17 -37.91 11.05
C TRP A 338 -19.85 -38.65 11.29
N ASP A 339 -19.72 -39.41 12.38
CA ASP A 339 -18.54 -40.24 12.63
C ASP A 339 -18.35 -41.34 11.56
N LYS A 340 -19.43 -41.95 11.08
CA LYS A 340 -19.37 -42.88 9.94
C LYS A 340 -18.88 -42.19 8.66
N MET A 341 -19.31 -40.94 8.42
CA MET A 341 -18.89 -40.14 7.26
C MET A 341 -17.42 -39.71 7.36
N LYS A 342 -16.91 -39.35 8.54
CA LYS A 342 -15.47 -39.06 8.74
C LYS A 342 -14.57 -40.23 8.37
N ASN A 343 -15.08 -41.46 8.48
CA ASN A 343 -14.38 -42.69 8.15
C ASN A 343 -14.61 -43.19 6.70
N SER A 344 -15.37 -42.49 5.87
CA SER A 344 -15.56 -42.85 4.45
C SER A 344 -14.35 -42.42 3.58
N ASP A 345 -14.35 -42.79 2.30
CA ASP A 345 -13.30 -42.34 1.36
C ASP A 345 -13.27 -40.81 1.25
N GLU A 346 -14.44 -40.17 1.20
CA GLU A 346 -14.55 -38.70 1.20
C GLU A 346 -14.05 -38.09 2.51
N GLY A 347 -14.30 -38.76 3.65
CA GLY A 347 -13.77 -38.37 4.95
C GLY A 347 -12.25 -38.43 5.02
N ARG A 348 -11.64 -39.48 4.49
CA ARG A 348 -10.17 -39.61 4.48
C ARG A 348 -9.46 -38.61 3.57
N ASP A 349 -10.12 -38.22 2.48
CA ASP A 349 -9.52 -37.37 1.44
C ASP A 349 -9.81 -35.86 1.61
N ALA A 350 -10.72 -35.48 2.52
CA ALA A 350 -11.02 -34.07 2.83
C ALA A 350 -9.94 -33.40 3.71
N GLN A 351 -9.81 -32.07 3.65
CA GLN A 351 -8.84 -31.32 4.45
C GLN A 351 -9.26 -31.22 5.93
N GLU A 352 -8.28 -31.19 6.85
CA GLU A 352 -8.50 -31.14 8.30
C GLU A 352 -9.37 -29.94 8.74
N GLU A 353 -9.22 -28.79 8.07
CA GLU A 353 -10.03 -27.58 8.29
C GLU A 353 -11.54 -27.83 8.08
N THR A 354 -11.91 -28.66 7.10
CA THR A 354 -13.33 -28.96 6.82
C THR A 354 -14.00 -29.74 7.97
N PHE A 355 -13.24 -30.54 8.72
CA PHE A 355 -13.75 -31.28 9.87
C PHE A 355 -14.00 -30.37 11.06
N THR A 356 -13.08 -29.46 11.36
CA THR A 356 -13.21 -28.58 12.51
C THR A 356 -14.45 -27.68 12.48
N ASP A 357 -14.94 -27.35 11.28
CA ASP A 357 -16.13 -26.51 11.11
C ASP A 357 -17.42 -27.32 11.21
N LEU A 358 -17.52 -28.41 10.46
CA LEU A 358 -18.71 -29.26 10.47
C LEU A 358 -18.86 -30.03 11.80
N ASP A 359 -17.76 -30.35 12.50
CA ASP A 359 -17.80 -30.93 13.85
C ASP A 359 -18.51 -29.97 14.84
N LYS A 360 -18.20 -28.67 14.79
CA LYS A 360 -18.86 -27.67 15.64
C LYS A 360 -20.35 -27.57 15.32
N ASP A 361 -20.70 -27.55 14.03
CA ASP A 361 -22.09 -27.46 13.60
C ASP A 361 -22.92 -28.66 14.07
N VAL A 362 -22.35 -29.88 13.95
CA VAL A 362 -22.98 -31.14 14.39
C VAL A 362 -23.18 -31.17 15.90
N ILE A 363 -22.19 -30.73 16.70
CA ILE A 363 -22.32 -30.64 18.16
C ILE A 363 -23.48 -29.71 18.55
N GLU A 364 -23.60 -28.56 17.88
CA GLU A 364 -24.64 -27.59 18.21
C GLU A 364 -26.05 -28.01 17.76
N MET A 365 -26.16 -28.85 16.74
CA MET A 365 -27.43 -29.49 16.35
C MET A 365 -27.94 -30.48 17.42
N GLY A 366 -27.11 -30.93 18.37
CA GLY A 366 -27.49 -31.81 19.47
C GLY A 366 -28.22 -31.13 20.66
N GLY A 367 -28.44 -29.81 20.63
CA GLY A 367 -28.98 -29.03 21.77
C GLY A 367 -30.52 -28.92 21.90
N GLN A 368 -31.01 -28.22 22.94
CA GLN A 368 -32.44 -28.04 23.25
C GLN A 368 -33.30 -27.32 22.18
N ASP A 369 -32.70 -26.57 21.24
CA ASP A 369 -33.39 -25.87 20.13
C ASP A 369 -33.07 -26.52 18.76
N ARG A 370 -32.83 -27.84 18.76
CA ARG A 370 -32.38 -28.63 17.60
C ARG A 370 -33.11 -28.32 16.29
N ASP A 371 -34.44 -28.38 16.27
CA ASP A 371 -35.23 -28.19 15.04
C ASP A 371 -35.01 -26.81 14.39
N LYS A 372 -34.93 -25.74 15.20
CA LYS A 372 -34.71 -24.37 14.70
C LYS A 372 -33.29 -24.21 14.17
N MET A 373 -32.33 -24.84 14.84
CA MET A 373 -30.93 -24.80 14.48
C MET A 373 -30.66 -25.58 13.18
N GLU A 374 -31.23 -26.78 13.05
CA GLU A 374 -31.15 -27.61 11.85
C GLU A 374 -31.74 -26.88 10.63
N LEU A 375 -32.93 -26.27 10.77
CA LEU A 375 -33.59 -25.57 9.66
C LEU A 375 -32.85 -24.28 9.24
N SER A 376 -32.27 -23.55 10.20
CA SER A 376 -31.42 -22.38 9.90
C SER A 376 -30.11 -22.79 9.22
N TRP A 377 -29.48 -23.88 9.68
CA TRP A 377 -28.26 -24.44 9.08
C TRP A 377 -28.52 -24.98 7.67
N LEU A 378 -29.62 -25.73 7.48
CA LEU A 378 -30.06 -26.21 6.16
C LEU A 378 -30.24 -25.05 5.19
N ASN A 379 -30.97 -24.00 5.58
CA ASN A 379 -31.18 -22.84 4.71
C ASN A 379 -29.85 -22.15 4.33
N SER A 380 -28.92 -21.99 5.28
CA SER A 380 -27.57 -21.47 5.02
C SER A 380 -26.82 -22.27 3.97
N HIS A 381 -26.77 -23.59 4.15
CA HIS A 381 -26.01 -24.49 3.29
C HIS A 381 -26.70 -24.77 1.94
N GLU A 382 -28.03 -24.72 1.86
CA GLU A 382 -28.79 -24.86 0.60
C GLU A 382 -28.60 -23.63 -0.30
N TRP A 383 -28.65 -22.42 0.27
CA TRP A 383 -28.37 -21.18 -0.43
C TRP A 383 -26.88 -20.85 -0.54
N GLN A 384 -26.04 -21.61 0.16
CA GLN A 384 -24.63 -21.32 0.32
C GLN A 384 -24.43 -19.84 0.66
N ARG A 385 -25.08 -19.36 1.73
CA ARG A 385 -25.00 -17.98 2.20
C ARG A 385 -24.85 -18.02 3.71
N ALA A 386 -23.76 -17.45 4.21
CA ALA A 386 -23.54 -17.35 5.65
C ALA A 386 -24.78 -16.79 6.37
N THR A 387 -25.25 -17.55 7.35
CA THR A 387 -26.22 -17.07 8.34
C THR A 387 -25.48 -16.67 9.60
N THR A 388 -26.17 -16.10 10.59
CA THR A 388 -25.62 -15.63 11.88
C THR A 388 -24.68 -16.58 12.62
N LYS A 389 -24.68 -17.86 12.24
CA LYS A 389 -24.02 -18.94 12.95
C LYS A 389 -22.68 -19.34 12.34
N ASP A 390 -22.48 -19.17 11.03
CA ASP A 390 -21.33 -19.69 10.26
C ASP A 390 -20.02 -18.92 10.50
N ILE A 391 -19.88 -18.23 11.64
CA ILE A 391 -18.67 -17.51 12.05
C ILE A 391 -18.02 -18.16 13.27
N ALA A 392 -18.77 -18.97 14.04
CA ALA A 392 -18.15 -19.79 15.09
C ALA A 392 -17.41 -21.01 14.48
N SER A 393 -17.86 -21.48 13.31
CA SER A 393 -17.24 -22.48 12.45
C SER A 393 -16.73 -21.80 11.17
N SER A 394 -15.42 -21.70 11.06
CA SER A 394 -14.62 -21.20 9.94
C SER A 394 -14.81 -21.96 8.61
N SER A 395 -16.03 -22.24 8.15
CA SER A 395 -16.22 -23.00 6.91
C SER A 395 -15.65 -22.24 5.70
N GLY A 396 -14.67 -22.85 5.02
CA GLY A 396 -13.91 -22.31 3.88
C GLY A 396 -14.71 -22.00 2.60
N ALA A 397 -16.03 -21.86 2.68
CA ALA A 397 -16.90 -21.48 1.57
C ALA A 397 -17.38 -20.02 1.64
N PHE A 398 -17.23 -19.31 2.76
CA PHE A 398 -17.74 -17.94 2.90
C PHE A 398 -16.65 -16.96 3.33
N GLN A 399 -16.11 -16.22 2.36
CA GLN A 399 -15.12 -15.17 2.60
C GLN A 399 -15.67 -13.80 2.17
N ILE A 400 -16.85 -13.44 2.70
CA ILE A 400 -17.30 -12.04 2.68
C ILE A 400 -16.38 -11.28 3.64
N LEU A 401 -15.42 -10.53 3.08
CA LEU A 401 -14.51 -9.65 3.82
C LEU A 401 -15.27 -8.43 4.34
N GLU A 402 -16.06 -8.61 5.39
CA GLU A 402 -16.33 -7.51 6.32
C GLU A 402 -16.16 -8.02 7.75
N GLN A 403 -15.16 -7.45 8.42
CA GLN A 403 -14.68 -7.81 9.75
C GLN A 403 -14.05 -9.21 9.86
N GLN A 404 -12.91 -9.39 9.18
CA GLN A 404 -11.81 -9.84 10.01
C GLN A 404 -11.64 -8.76 11.08
N HIS A 405 -11.98 -9.08 12.32
CA HIS A 405 -11.05 -8.81 13.40
C HIS A 405 -9.70 -9.39 12.92
N THR A 406 -9.00 -8.67 12.05
CA THR A 406 -7.59 -8.92 11.83
C THR A 406 -7.03 -8.56 13.18
N SER A 407 -6.71 -9.58 13.97
CA SER A 407 -5.84 -9.48 15.12
C SER A 407 -4.81 -8.41 14.78
N LEU A 408 -4.83 -7.28 15.50
CA LEU A 408 -3.94 -6.13 15.22
C LEU A 408 -2.47 -6.58 15.19
N VAL A 409 -2.22 -7.72 15.84
CA VAL A 409 -0.99 -8.48 15.86
C VAL A 409 -1.26 -9.87 15.29
N LYS A 410 -0.40 -10.32 14.39
CA LYS A 410 -0.36 -11.67 13.83
C LYS A 410 0.90 -12.39 14.33
N ILE A 411 0.78 -13.68 14.63
CA ILE A 411 1.92 -14.56 14.89
C ILE A 411 2.14 -15.46 13.67
N GLU A 412 3.40 -15.67 13.31
CA GLU A 412 3.83 -16.67 12.34
C GLU A 412 5.01 -17.45 12.89
N GLY A 413 5.18 -18.68 12.45
CA GLY A 413 6.29 -19.52 12.85
C GLY A 413 6.96 -20.19 11.66
N PHE A 414 8.28 -20.29 11.69
CA PHE A 414 9.08 -20.89 10.62
C PHE A 414 10.11 -21.84 11.19
N THR A 415 10.16 -23.06 10.69
CA THR A 415 11.21 -24.04 11.04
C THR A 415 12.50 -23.74 10.26
N ARG A 416 13.66 -24.14 10.79
CA ARG A 416 14.96 -24.01 10.08
C ARG A 416 14.90 -24.55 8.66
N SER A 417 14.29 -25.71 8.48
CA SER A 417 14.11 -26.39 7.19
C SER A 417 12.72 -27.04 7.17
N LYS A 418 12.22 -27.39 5.98
CA LYS A 418 10.91 -28.08 5.85
C LYS A 418 11.00 -29.55 6.25
N ALA A 419 12.19 -30.15 6.18
CA ALA A 419 12.46 -31.53 6.53
C ALA A 419 13.80 -31.68 7.29
N MET A 420 13.91 -32.77 8.04
CA MET A 420 15.14 -33.25 8.68
C MET A 420 15.09 -34.78 8.71
N MET A 421 16.21 -35.47 8.49
CA MET A 421 16.17 -36.93 8.34
C MET A 421 15.67 -37.61 9.62
N GLY A 422 14.96 -38.73 9.48
CA GLY A 422 14.30 -39.42 10.60
C GLY A 422 15.27 -39.93 11.68
N SER A 423 16.51 -40.23 11.28
CA SER A 423 17.60 -40.69 12.15
C SER A 423 18.40 -39.57 12.82
N GLU A 424 18.18 -38.31 12.42
CA GLU A 424 18.94 -37.17 12.93
C GLU A 424 18.25 -36.54 14.15
N ALA A 425 19.04 -36.30 15.20
CA ALA A 425 18.69 -35.48 16.34
C ALA A 425 19.44 -34.14 16.27
N CYS A 426 18.87 -33.08 16.85
CA CYS A 426 19.51 -31.76 16.89
C CYS A 426 19.25 -31.07 18.23
N ASP A 427 20.33 -30.76 18.95
CA ASP A 427 20.26 -30.14 20.28
C ASP A 427 19.90 -28.65 20.23
N LYS A 428 20.14 -28.01 19.09
CA LYS A 428 19.85 -26.59 18.85
C LYS A 428 19.23 -26.41 17.48
N PHE A 429 18.00 -26.89 17.32
CA PHE A 429 17.21 -26.68 16.12
C PHE A 429 16.52 -25.31 16.20
N PRO A 430 16.92 -24.32 15.39
CA PRO A 430 16.35 -22.97 15.47
C PRO A 430 14.98 -22.93 14.80
N VAL A 431 14.04 -22.30 15.48
CA VAL A 431 12.71 -21.99 15.00
C VAL A 431 12.50 -20.48 15.12
N LEU A 432 12.02 -19.84 14.07
CA LEU A 432 11.72 -18.42 14.07
C LEU A 432 10.25 -18.21 14.46
N VAL A 433 10.02 -17.39 15.48
CA VAL A 433 8.70 -16.89 15.87
C VAL A 433 8.63 -15.43 15.46
N ARG A 434 7.71 -15.11 14.54
CA ARG A 434 7.50 -13.77 14.00
C ARG A 434 6.20 -13.18 14.53
N VAL A 435 6.26 -11.95 15.02
CA VAL A 435 5.12 -11.19 15.52
C VAL A 435 5.01 -9.91 14.69
N THR A 436 3.91 -9.74 13.97
CA THR A 436 3.72 -8.65 13.01
C THR A 436 2.49 -7.83 13.36
N ALA A 437 2.62 -6.51 13.39
CA ALA A 437 1.49 -5.61 13.58
C ALA A 437 0.89 -5.16 12.25
N ALA A 438 -0.43 -5.03 12.19
CA ALA A 438 -1.14 -4.54 11.02
C ALA A 438 -0.75 -3.08 10.68
N PRO A 439 -0.72 -2.70 9.39
CA PRO A 439 -0.46 -1.33 8.98
C PRO A 439 -1.65 -0.39 9.29
N TRP A 440 -1.33 0.89 9.48
CA TRP A 440 -2.29 1.96 9.68
C TRP A 440 -3.18 2.13 8.44
N ARG A 441 -4.51 2.08 8.60
CA ARG A 441 -5.48 2.24 7.49
C ARG A 441 -5.99 3.68 7.46
N HIS A 442 -5.80 4.39 6.34
CA HIS A 442 -5.97 5.84 6.15
C HIS A 442 -7.42 6.39 6.17
N THR A 443 -8.32 5.86 6.99
CA THR A 443 -9.71 6.36 7.06
C THR A 443 -10.07 6.66 8.52
N GLY A 444 -9.67 7.86 8.98
CA GLY A 444 -9.84 8.34 10.37
C GLY A 444 -8.67 7.99 11.30
N GLU A 445 -8.42 8.81 12.33
CA GLU A 445 -7.50 8.45 13.41
C GLU A 445 -7.94 7.07 13.95
N MET A 446 -7.08 6.04 13.84
CA MET A 446 -7.33 4.83 14.62
C MET A 446 -7.45 5.27 16.08
N PRO A 447 -8.48 4.83 16.81
CA PRO A 447 -8.45 5.00 18.25
C PRO A 447 -7.11 4.41 18.69
N ARG A 448 -6.35 5.18 19.47
CA ARG A 448 -5.14 4.74 20.14
C ARG A 448 -5.11 5.36 21.51
N ASP A 449 -4.52 4.63 22.45
CA ASP A 449 -4.29 5.19 23.77
C ASP A 449 -3.34 6.38 23.68
N GLY A 450 -3.57 7.39 24.51
CA GLY A 450 -2.68 8.54 24.61
C GLY A 450 -1.30 8.15 25.13
N VAL A 451 -0.28 8.88 24.66
CA VAL A 451 1.11 8.72 25.07
C VAL A 451 1.51 9.91 25.94
N ASP A 452 2.24 9.63 27.02
CA ASP A 452 2.84 10.62 27.90
C ASP A 452 4.35 10.62 27.70
N VAL A 453 4.88 11.71 27.15
CA VAL A 453 6.30 11.86 26.82
C VAL A 453 6.93 12.90 27.74
N VAL A 454 7.98 12.50 28.47
CA VAL A 454 8.83 13.42 29.23
C VAL A 454 10.16 13.60 28.51
N VAL A 455 10.46 14.80 28.04
CA VAL A 455 11.71 15.11 27.33
C VAL A 455 12.70 15.75 28.28
N MET A 456 13.84 15.10 28.47
CA MET A 456 15.00 15.57 29.21
C MET A 456 16.02 16.14 28.24
N LEU A 457 16.20 17.44 28.27
CA LEU A 457 17.04 18.16 27.30
C LEU A 457 18.27 18.75 27.97
N ASP A 458 19.45 18.31 27.51
CA ASP A 458 20.73 18.93 27.84
C ASP A 458 20.86 20.28 27.13
N ILE A 459 21.13 21.34 27.89
CA ILE A 459 21.35 22.70 27.38
C ILE A 459 22.62 23.33 27.96
N ASN A 460 23.57 22.49 28.40
CA ASN A 460 24.80 22.95 29.02
C ASN A 460 25.79 23.53 27.99
N ARG A 461 26.89 24.13 28.47
CA ARG A 461 27.90 24.82 27.63
C ARG A 461 28.49 23.98 26.49
N ASN A 462 28.47 22.65 26.59
CA ASN A 462 28.94 21.76 25.52
C ASN A 462 27.98 21.72 24.33
N MET A 463 26.69 22.03 24.56
CA MET A 463 25.68 22.17 23.53
C MET A 463 25.96 23.40 22.68
N GLN A 464 26.47 23.17 21.47
CA GLN A 464 26.67 24.23 20.49
C GLN A 464 25.35 24.95 20.18
N VAL A 465 25.40 26.26 19.99
CA VAL A 465 24.20 27.08 19.73
C VAL A 465 23.44 26.56 18.51
N GLU A 466 24.15 26.24 17.43
CA GLU A 466 23.57 25.69 16.22
C GLU A 466 22.86 24.34 16.45
N ARG A 467 23.45 23.46 17.26
CA ARG A 467 22.86 22.16 17.62
C ARG A 467 21.58 22.34 18.44
N LEU A 468 21.57 23.27 19.39
CA LEU A 468 20.37 23.59 20.18
C LEU A 468 19.23 24.11 19.29
N GLU A 469 19.52 24.93 18.27
CA GLU A 469 18.51 25.39 17.32
C GLU A 469 17.90 24.24 16.51
N HIS A 470 18.71 23.28 16.05
CA HIS A 470 18.19 22.08 15.39
C HIS A 470 17.34 21.20 16.33
N VAL A 471 17.71 21.10 17.61
CA VAL A 471 16.89 20.41 18.60
C VAL A 471 15.56 21.14 18.85
N LYS A 472 15.55 22.48 18.93
CA LYS A 472 14.31 23.26 19.03
C LYS A 472 13.39 23.02 17.85
N GLN A 473 13.93 23.09 16.63
CA GLN A 473 13.19 22.81 15.41
C GLN A 473 12.62 21.40 15.41
N ALA A 474 13.40 20.39 15.77
CA ALA A 474 12.93 19.01 15.89
C ALA A 474 11.81 18.88 16.94
N MET A 475 11.95 19.55 18.08
CA MET A 475 10.95 19.58 19.15
C MET A 475 9.63 20.26 18.74
N PHE A 476 9.65 21.23 17.83
CA PHE A 476 8.40 21.76 17.25
C PHE A 476 7.65 20.70 16.45
N ILE A 477 8.38 19.82 15.75
CA ILE A 477 7.71 18.75 15.00
C ILE A 477 7.21 17.65 15.94
N VAL A 478 7.93 17.39 17.04
CA VAL A 478 7.41 16.54 18.12
C VAL A 478 6.06 17.07 18.62
N THR A 479 5.95 18.36 18.93
CA THR A 479 4.67 18.95 19.38
C THR A 479 3.56 18.84 18.34
N ASP A 480 3.91 18.85 17.04
CA ASP A 480 2.94 18.79 15.96
C ASP A 480 2.43 17.37 15.70
N LYS A 481 3.28 16.37 15.92
CA LYS A 481 2.97 14.96 15.67
C LYS A 481 2.26 14.28 16.82
N LEU A 482 2.35 14.81 18.03
CA LEU A 482 1.54 14.37 19.15
C LEU A 482 0.06 14.65 18.85
N GLY A 483 -0.81 13.66 19.10
CA GLY A 483 -2.25 13.74 18.89
C GLY A 483 -2.94 14.49 20.03
N ARG A 484 -4.24 14.77 19.88
CA ARG A 484 -5.01 15.51 20.89
C ARG A 484 -5.05 14.84 22.26
N ASN A 485 -4.97 13.51 22.27
CA ASN A 485 -4.96 12.70 23.48
C ASN A 485 -3.55 12.51 24.07
N ASP A 486 -2.48 13.08 23.50
CA ASP A 486 -1.11 12.91 24.01
C ASP A 486 -0.70 14.04 24.96
N ARG A 487 0.25 13.76 25.86
CA ARG A 487 0.80 14.74 26.80
C ARG A 487 2.31 14.87 26.68
N LEU A 488 2.81 16.10 26.82
CA LEU A 488 4.24 16.42 26.80
C LEU A 488 4.64 17.14 28.09
N SER A 489 5.80 16.77 28.64
CA SER A 489 6.53 17.54 29.65
C SER A 489 7.99 17.69 29.23
N ILE A 490 8.63 18.81 29.61
CA ILE A 490 10.04 19.08 29.29
C ILE A 490 10.79 19.41 30.57
N VAL A 491 11.88 18.68 30.82
CA VAL A 491 12.83 18.86 31.93
C VAL A 491 14.18 19.26 31.35
N LEU A 492 14.75 20.35 31.86
CA LEU A 492 16.02 20.88 31.40
C LEU A 492 17.15 20.48 32.34
N LEU A 493 18.26 20.04 31.76
CA LEU A 493 19.50 19.77 32.50
C LEU A 493 20.36 21.04 32.47
N LYS A 494 20.37 21.78 33.60
CA LYS A 494 21.29 22.88 33.88
C LYS A 494 22.16 22.53 35.11
N SER A 495 22.74 23.53 35.77
CA SER A 495 23.41 23.37 37.07
C SER A 495 22.52 22.65 38.10
N ASP A 496 21.20 22.87 38.02
CA ASP A 496 20.15 22.12 38.71
C ASP A 496 19.08 21.66 37.69
N THR A 497 18.26 20.68 38.06
CA THR A 497 17.14 20.20 37.25
C THR A 497 15.97 21.15 37.30
N HIS A 498 15.48 21.58 36.13
CA HIS A 498 14.36 22.52 36.04
C HIS A 498 13.27 21.98 35.13
N ARG A 499 12.06 21.80 35.67
CA ARG A 499 10.86 21.45 34.91
C ARG A 499 10.35 22.69 34.16
N LEU A 500 10.50 22.71 32.84
CA LEU A 500 10.09 23.82 31.98
C LEU A 500 8.56 23.87 31.84
N MET A 501 7.92 22.71 31.75
CA MET A 501 6.47 22.60 31.68
C MET A 501 5.97 21.33 32.37
N GLU A 502 4.80 21.47 33.00
CA GLU A 502 4.03 20.34 33.53
C GLU A 502 3.55 19.42 32.40
N LEU A 503 3.14 18.21 32.76
CA LEU A 503 2.59 17.23 31.82
C LEU A 503 1.28 17.77 31.24
N THR A 504 1.35 18.32 30.02
CA THR A 504 0.27 19.11 29.41
C THR A 504 -0.29 18.37 28.19
N TYR A 505 -1.61 18.34 28.04
CA TYR A 505 -2.27 17.78 26.85
C TYR A 505 -1.97 18.60 25.59
N MET A 506 -1.74 17.92 24.48
CA MET A 506 -1.59 18.51 23.14
C MET A 506 -2.96 18.61 22.43
N SER A 507 -4.03 18.83 23.22
CA SER A 507 -5.44 18.69 22.82
C SER A 507 -5.91 19.74 21.82
N ASP A 508 -5.36 20.96 21.86
CA ASP A 508 -5.71 22.09 20.98
C ASP A 508 -4.50 23.04 20.83
N ASP A 509 -4.63 24.10 20.01
CA ASP A 509 -3.56 25.09 19.74
C ASP A 509 -2.92 25.65 21.03
N HIS A 510 -3.69 25.82 22.11
CA HIS A 510 -3.18 26.36 23.37
C HIS A 510 -2.05 25.52 24.02
N GLY A 511 -2.18 24.18 24.06
CA GLY A 511 -1.16 23.31 24.67
C GLY A 511 0.11 23.25 23.82
N ARG A 512 -0.07 23.21 22.50
CA ARG A 512 1.02 23.20 21.51
C ARG A 512 1.75 24.54 21.48
N ASP A 513 1.03 25.64 21.47
CA ASP A 513 1.58 26.99 21.45
C ASP A 513 2.32 27.32 22.74
N ALA A 514 1.80 26.88 23.90
CA ALA A 514 2.51 27.00 25.17
C ALA A 514 3.85 26.22 25.17
N ALA A 515 3.87 25.00 24.61
CA ALA A 515 5.09 24.22 24.46
C ALA A 515 6.07 24.90 23.48
N ARG A 516 5.61 25.32 22.29
CA ARG A 516 6.41 26.01 21.27
C ARG A 516 7.00 27.31 21.81
N PHE A 517 6.21 28.11 22.52
CA PHE A 517 6.67 29.33 23.16
C PHE A 517 7.80 29.03 24.14
N LYS A 518 7.62 28.07 25.06
CA LYS A 518 8.65 27.69 26.03
C LYS A 518 9.93 27.12 25.38
N ILE A 519 9.80 26.33 24.32
CA ILE A 519 10.93 25.77 23.55
C ILE A 519 11.70 26.90 22.83
N SER A 520 11.01 27.87 22.23
CA SER A 520 11.63 29.01 21.53
C SER A 520 12.55 29.83 22.44
N GLN A 521 12.22 29.92 23.74
CA GLN A 521 12.96 30.69 24.74
C GLN A 521 14.21 29.97 25.28
N LEU A 522 14.48 28.72 24.88
CA LEU A 522 15.64 27.98 25.35
C LEU A 522 16.94 28.65 24.90
N LYS A 523 17.90 28.76 25.82
CA LYS A 523 19.24 29.28 25.57
C LYS A 523 20.26 28.38 26.25
N VAL A 524 21.44 28.26 25.65
CA VAL A 524 22.57 27.53 26.23
C VAL A 524 22.91 28.15 27.59
N SER A 525 22.99 27.32 28.63
CA SER A 525 23.28 27.77 29.99
C SER A 525 24.78 27.98 30.19
N SER A 526 25.14 29.09 30.82
CA SER A 526 26.52 29.44 31.19
C SER A 526 26.95 28.92 32.57
N GLY A 527 26.14 28.12 33.27
CA GLY A 527 26.49 27.59 34.61
C GLY A 527 27.70 26.63 34.63
N ARG A 528 28.35 26.47 35.79
CA ARG A 528 29.29 25.34 36.03
C ARG A 528 28.48 24.06 36.23
N TYR A 529 28.93 22.99 35.59
CA TYR A 529 28.31 21.67 35.63
C TYR A 529 28.40 21.07 37.04
N MET A 530 27.28 20.59 37.60
CA MET A 530 27.24 19.76 38.81
C MET A 530 27.01 18.30 38.41
N CYS A 531 27.79 17.37 38.94
CA CYS A 531 27.81 15.95 38.57
C CYS A 531 26.49 15.18 38.82
N HIS A 532 25.57 15.72 39.63
CA HIS A 532 24.31 15.06 40.00
C HIS A 532 23.09 15.39 39.11
N SER A 533 23.23 16.32 38.15
CA SER A 533 22.09 16.88 37.38
C SER A 533 21.38 15.86 36.48
N ALA A 534 22.10 14.94 35.83
CA ALA A 534 21.48 13.94 34.95
C ALA A 534 20.71 12.85 35.72
N SER A 535 21.22 12.41 36.88
CA SER A 535 20.49 11.47 37.76
C SER A 535 19.24 12.13 38.35
N ALA A 536 19.35 13.39 38.78
CA ALA A 536 18.20 14.15 39.25
C ALA A 536 17.15 14.31 38.14
N ALA A 537 17.55 14.52 36.88
CA ALA A 537 16.61 14.66 35.76
C ALA A 537 15.84 13.37 35.51
N LEU A 538 16.54 12.22 35.55
CA LEU A 538 15.90 10.90 35.43
C LEU A 538 14.90 10.65 36.57
N GLN A 539 15.23 11.03 37.81
CA GLN A 539 14.33 10.91 38.95
C GLN A 539 13.12 11.83 38.83
N GLU A 540 13.32 13.07 38.41
CA GLU A 540 12.27 14.06 38.18
C GLU A 540 11.29 13.59 37.10
N GLY A 541 11.78 13.08 35.97
CA GLY A 541 10.92 12.54 34.92
C GLY A 541 10.14 11.30 35.37
N ALA A 542 10.75 10.43 36.18
CA ALA A 542 10.03 9.32 36.81
C ALA A 542 8.93 9.82 37.74
N GLN A 543 9.20 10.87 38.52
CA GLN A 543 8.21 11.47 39.43
C GLN A 543 7.03 12.08 38.67
N ILE A 544 7.28 12.75 37.53
CA ILE A 544 6.23 13.29 36.65
C ILE A 544 5.33 12.15 36.15
N LEU A 545 5.93 11.05 35.68
CA LEU A 545 5.17 9.90 35.19
C LEU A 545 4.48 9.10 36.31
N ARG A 546 4.99 9.13 37.55
CA ARG A 546 4.30 8.56 38.73
C ARG A 546 3.11 9.40 39.19
N GLY A 547 3.16 10.72 38.97
CA GLY A 547 2.07 11.64 39.28
C GLY A 547 0.80 11.45 38.44
N ARG A 548 0.82 10.51 37.48
CA ARG A 548 -0.35 10.11 36.69
C ARG A 548 -1.30 9.30 37.55
N GLY A 549 -2.61 9.56 37.46
CA GLY A 549 -3.62 8.80 38.22
C GLY A 549 -3.54 7.29 37.94
N ALA A 550 -3.90 6.45 38.91
CA ALA A 550 -3.75 4.99 38.82
C ALA A 550 -4.45 4.40 37.57
N GLU A 551 -5.62 4.90 37.19
CA GLU A 551 -6.34 4.49 35.97
C GLU A 551 -5.63 4.94 34.67
N GLU A 552 -5.08 6.16 34.65
CA GLU A 552 -4.33 6.69 33.50
C GLU A 552 -3.01 5.92 33.28
N SER A 553 -2.37 5.45 34.36
CA SER A 553 -1.11 4.71 34.30
C SER A 553 -1.24 3.34 33.59
N THR A 554 -2.45 2.75 33.58
CA THR A 554 -2.73 1.44 32.97
C THR A 554 -3.28 1.52 31.55
N SER A 555 -3.77 2.70 31.14
CA SER A 555 -4.29 2.96 29.79
C SER A 555 -3.27 3.69 28.91
N ARG A 556 -2.43 4.58 29.45
CA ARG A 556 -1.53 5.44 28.68
C ARG A 556 -0.08 4.96 28.71
N LEU A 557 0.61 5.01 27.56
CA LEU A 557 2.03 4.65 27.52
C LEU A 557 2.88 5.82 28.01
N GLY A 558 3.68 5.61 29.06
CA GLY A 558 4.62 6.61 29.57
C GLY A 558 6.04 6.29 29.12
N CYS A 559 6.75 7.26 28.56
CA CYS A 559 8.17 7.11 28.23
C CYS A 559 8.94 8.41 28.44
N MET A 560 10.26 8.27 28.59
CA MET A 560 11.17 9.40 28.71
C MET A 560 12.11 9.45 27.50
N LEU A 561 12.41 10.65 27.05
CA LEU A 561 13.36 10.93 25.97
C LEU A 561 14.53 11.71 26.55
N PHE A 562 15.75 11.22 26.43
CA PHE A 562 16.95 11.86 26.98
C PHE A 562 17.87 12.32 25.85
N LEU A 563 17.93 13.62 25.61
CA LEU A 563 18.72 14.26 24.56
C LEU A 563 19.97 14.90 25.17
N SER A 564 21.16 14.40 24.83
CA SER A 564 22.41 14.94 25.39
C SER A 564 23.63 14.74 24.50
N ASP A 565 24.57 15.69 24.62
CA ASP A 565 25.93 15.60 24.08
C ASP A 565 27.01 15.38 25.17
N GLY A 566 26.59 15.12 26.42
CA GLY A 566 27.44 14.98 27.59
C GLY A 566 28.05 13.59 27.83
N LYS A 567 28.97 13.49 28.80
CA LYS A 567 29.75 12.26 29.08
C LYS A 567 29.35 11.45 30.32
N TYR A 568 28.57 12.02 31.24
CA TYR A 568 28.12 11.53 32.55
C TYR A 568 28.61 10.14 33.05
N PRO A 569 29.92 9.95 33.32
CA PRO A 569 30.45 8.64 33.71
C PRO A 569 29.87 8.13 35.04
N GLU A 570 29.49 9.05 35.94
CA GLU A 570 28.91 8.76 37.26
C GLU A 570 27.63 7.90 37.19
N ILE A 571 26.82 8.04 36.13
CA ILE A 571 25.54 7.33 35.97
C ILE A 571 25.74 5.80 35.97
N LEU A 572 26.91 5.33 35.52
CA LEU A 572 27.24 3.90 35.52
C LEU A 572 27.28 3.30 36.94
N GLN A 573 27.40 4.14 37.97
CA GLN A 573 27.43 3.72 39.38
C GLN A 573 26.07 3.91 40.09
N ILE A 574 25.06 4.48 39.40
CA ILE A 574 23.75 4.79 39.97
C ILE A 574 22.73 3.74 39.51
N LYS A 575 21.89 3.29 40.46
CA LYS A 575 20.76 2.41 40.14
C LYS A 575 19.62 3.23 39.54
N ILE A 576 19.39 3.07 38.25
CA ILE A 576 18.32 3.75 37.50
C ILE A 576 17.01 2.97 37.67
N SER A 577 15.88 3.68 37.81
CA SER A 577 14.56 3.04 37.87
C SER A 577 14.22 2.35 36.54
N HIS A 578 13.73 1.12 36.60
CA HIS A 578 13.28 0.34 35.43
C HIS A 578 11.80 0.56 35.08
N GLU A 579 11.14 1.47 35.78
CA GLU A 579 9.67 1.65 35.75
C GLU A 579 9.15 2.22 34.41
N PHE A 580 9.91 3.11 33.76
CA PHE A 580 9.54 3.68 32.47
C PHE A 580 10.72 3.62 31.50
N PRO A 581 10.47 3.33 30.21
CA PRO A 581 11.52 3.30 29.21
C PRO A 581 12.12 4.68 28.95
N VAL A 582 13.45 4.75 28.95
CA VAL A 582 14.23 5.95 28.65
C VAL A 582 14.95 5.76 27.32
N HIS A 583 14.47 6.45 26.29
CA HIS A 583 15.10 6.48 24.97
C HIS A 583 16.16 7.58 24.94
N THR A 584 17.43 7.21 24.71
CA THR A 584 18.55 8.16 24.77
C THR A 584 19.04 8.52 23.37
N PHE A 585 19.35 9.79 23.15
CA PHE A 585 19.89 10.33 21.91
C PHE A 585 21.23 11.01 22.22
N GLY A 586 22.30 10.42 21.71
CA GLY A 586 23.65 10.99 21.75
C GLY A 586 23.85 11.94 20.58
N LEU A 587 24.05 13.22 20.87
CA LEU A 587 24.20 14.26 19.86
C LEU A 587 25.68 14.59 19.62
N GLY A 588 26.17 14.36 18.40
CA GLY A 588 27.56 14.65 18.01
C GLY A 588 28.57 13.64 18.56
N ALA A 589 29.83 13.70 18.13
CA ALA A 589 30.84 12.67 18.45
C ALA A 589 31.35 12.71 19.92
N ASP A 590 31.12 13.81 20.64
CA ASP A 590 31.74 14.04 21.96
C ASP A 590 30.99 13.44 23.15
N HIS A 591 29.77 12.95 22.94
CA HIS A 591 28.99 12.31 24.00
C HIS A 591 29.57 10.95 24.41
N ASN A 592 29.20 10.44 25.58
CA ASN A 592 29.63 9.12 26.01
C ASN A 592 28.59 8.04 25.62
N PRO A 593 28.84 7.24 24.56
CA PRO A 593 27.88 6.24 24.09
C PRO A 593 27.67 5.12 25.12
N LYS A 594 28.66 4.82 25.97
CA LYS A 594 28.55 3.77 27.00
C LYS A 594 27.49 4.12 28.04
N VAL A 595 27.47 5.38 28.47
CA VAL A 595 26.52 5.87 29.47
C VAL A 595 25.10 5.93 28.91
N LEU A 596 24.91 6.54 27.74
CA LEU A 596 23.58 6.68 27.15
C LEU A 596 22.99 5.31 26.79
N LYS A 597 23.82 4.39 26.30
CA LYS A 597 23.42 2.99 26.10
C LYS A 597 23.08 2.31 27.42
N TYR A 598 23.86 2.50 28.49
CA TYR A 598 23.54 1.93 29.80
C TYR A 598 22.18 2.39 30.32
N ILE A 599 21.87 3.69 30.24
CA ILE A 599 20.54 4.22 30.62
C ILE A 599 19.41 3.54 29.83
N ALA A 600 19.57 3.47 28.51
CA ALA A 600 18.58 2.85 27.62
C ALA A 600 18.41 1.35 27.91
N ASP A 601 19.51 0.60 28.00
CA ASP A 601 19.51 -0.84 28.24
C ASP A 601 18.91 -1.21 29.60
N MET A 602 19.18 -0.42 30.64
CA MET A 602 18.59 -0.64 31.96
C MET A 602 17.08 -0.41 31.89
N THR A 603 16.62 0.67 31.26
CA THR A 603 15.20 1.04 31.32
C THR A 603 14.30 0.40 30.25
N SER A 604 14.81 -0.53 29.44
CA SER A 604 14.11 -1.05 28.24
C SER A 604 13.85 0.01 27.15
N GLY A 605 14.68 1.05 27.12
CA GLY A 605 14.73 2.04 26.05
C GLY A 605 15.76 1.72 24.98
N THR A 606 15.87 2.61 23.99
CA THR A 606 16.82 2.50 22.88
C THR A 606 17.82 3.65 22.91
N TYR A 607 19.08 3.35 22.60
CA TYR A 607 20.11 4.36 22.39
C TYR A 607 20.31 4.64 20.90
N SER A 608 20.17 5.92 20.56
CA SER A 608 20.24 6.49 19.22
C SER A 608 21.45 7.40 19.11
N PHE A 609 22.32 7.17 18.11
CA PHE A 609 23.41 8.10 17.81
C PHE A 609 23.04 8.99 16.64
N VAL A 610 23.15 10.31 16.84
CA VAL A 610 23.03 11.30 15.76
C VAL A 610 24.42 11.89 15.50
N ASP A 611 24.89 11.73 14.26
CA ASP A 611 26.22 12.18 13.81
C ASP A 611 26.36 13.72 13.87
N GLN A 612 27.55 14.22 13.56
CA GLN A 612 27.89 15.65 13.60
C GLN A 612 27.02 16.53 12.68
N ASP A 613 26.39 15.94 11.66
CA ASP A 613 25.44 16.63 10.81
C ASP A 613 24.13 16.91 11.56
N THR A 614 24.00 18.16 12.03
CA THR A 614 22.89 18.64 12.84
C THR A 614 21.54 18.57 12.14
N SER A 615 21.51 18.43 10.81
CA SER A 615 20.28 18.25 10.04
C SER A 615 19.57 16.91 10.35
N ASN A 616 20.33 15.89 10.75
CA ASN A 616 19.81 14.54 11.03
C ASN A 616 19.07 14.42 12.36
N ILE A 617 19.19 15.40 13.27
CA ILE A 617 18.51 15.40 14.58
C ILE A 617 16.99 15.39 14.39
N LYS A 618 16.51 16.19 13.42
CA LYS A 618 15.10 16.28 13.05
C LYS A 618 14.55 14.93 12.60
N ASP A 619 15.24 14.26 11.68
CA ASP A 619 14.80 12.98 11.12
C ASP A 619 14.80 11.87 12.17
N ALA A 620 15.83 11.84 13.03
CA ALA A 620 15.96 10.87 14.10
C ALA A 620 14.81 10.99 15.13
N LEU A 621 14.47 12.21 15.54
CA LEU A 621 13.35 12.48 16.44
C LEU A 621 11.99 12.23 15.78
N MET A 622 11.87 12.56 14.49
CA MET A 622 10.67 12.30 13.71
C MET A 622 10.35 10.81 13.59
N LEU A 623 11.36 9.99 13.31
CA LEU A 623 11.19 8.55 13.24
C LEU A 623 10.75 7.97 14.59
N PHE A 624 11.34 8.46 15.68
CA PHE A 624 11.00 8.05 17.03
C PHE A 624 9.56 8.38 17.42
N ILE A 625 9.13 9.63 17.22
CA ILE A 625 7.76 10.06 17.55
C ILE A 625 6.74 9.37 16.66
N THR A 626 7.04 9.16 15.38
CA THR A 626 6.16 8.41 14.47
C THR A 626 5.96 6.97 14.94
N GLY A 627 7.00 6.32 15.46
CA GLY A 627 6.88 5.03 16.12
C GLY A 627 5.96 5.09 17.34
N LEU A 628 6.22 6.01 18.27
CA LEU A 628 5.41 6.16 19.49
C LEU A 628 3.94 6.47 19.23
N THR A 629 3.62 7.28 18.22
CA THR A 629 2.23 7.65 17.89
C THR A 629 1.53 6.59 17.04
N SER A 630 2.19 5.49 16.68
CA SER A 630 1.62 4.40 15.88
C SER A 630 1.49 3.08 16.64
N ILE A 631 1.50 3.08 17.99
CA ILE A 631 1.32 1.86 18.79
C ILE A 631 0.02 1.13 18.38
N ALA A 632 0.17 -0.12 17.93
CA ALA A 632 -0.94 -0.96 17.48
C ALA A 632 -1.47 -1.87 18.59
N ALA A 633 -0.59 -2.36 19.47
CA ALA A 633 -0.97 -3.24 20.57
C ALA A 633 -0.01 -3.13 21.77
N LYS A 634 -0.53 -3.43 22.96
CA LYS A 634 0.19 -3.39 24.24
C LYS A 634 0.11 -4.74 24.97
N SER A 635 0.93 -4.90 25.99
CA SER A 635 1.03 -6.08 26.86
C SER A 635 1.06 -7.40 26.07
N ILE A 636 1.83 -7.45 24.99
CA ILE A 636 1.90 -8.63 24.13
C ILE A 636 2.75 -9.70 24.82
N MET A 637 2.13 -10.83 25.11
CA MET A 637 2.77 -12.00 25.70
C MET A 637 2.61 -13.19 24.76
N ILE A 638 3.74 -13.74 24.32
CA ILE A 638 3.80 -14.96 23.49
C ILE A 638 4.07 -16.13 24.42
N THR A 639 3.33 -17.23 24.24
CA THR A 639 3.48 -18.47 24.99
C THR A 639 3.87 -19.58 24.04
N LEU A 640 4.94 -20.30 24.37
CA LEU A 640 5.49 -21.41 23.61
C LEU A 640 5.24 -22.69 24.40
N MET A 641 4.65 -23.70 23.76
CA MET A 641 4.44 -25.02 24.34
C MET A 641 5.03 -26.08 23.41
N VAL A 642 6.06 -26.79 23.86
CA VAL A 642 6.69 -27.84 23.04
C VAL A 642 5.97 -29.18 23.20
N HIS A 643 5.95 -29.96 22.13
CA HIS A 643 5.32 -31.28 22.14
C HIS A 643 6.17 -32.34 22.86
N SER A 644 5.53 -33.45 23.24
CA SER A 644 6.16 -34.54 24.01
C SER A 644 7.49 -35.01 23.39
N GLY A 645 8.55 -34.99 24.19
CA GLY A 645 9.89 -35.41 23.77
C GLY A 645 10.62 -34.37 22.92
N ILE A 646 10.37 -33.08 23.17
CA ILE A 646 11.12 -31.92 22.68
C ILE A 646 11.31 -30.98 23.86
N GLU A 647 12.46 -30.31 23.95
CA GLU A 647 12.75 -29.33 25.01
C GLU A 647 13.10 -27.97 24.41
N ILE A 648 12.73 -26.89 25.08
CA ILE A 648 13.25 -25.55 24.77
C ILE A 648 14.68 -25.44 25.31
N ALA A 649 15.66 -25.37 24.42
CA ALA A 649 17.08 -25.25 24.78
C ALA A 649 17.43 -23.80 25.17
N SER A 650 16.94 -22.82 24.41
CA SER A 650 17.14 -21.39 24.69
C SER A 650 16.22 -20.52 23.85
N ILE A 651 15.84 -19.34 24.35
CA ILE A 651 15.12 -18.32 23.57
C ILE A 651 16.06 -17.13 23.34
N GLU A 652 16.31 -16.78 22.07
CA GLU A 652 17.06 -15.59 21.69
C GLU A 652 16.08 -14.42 21.48
N SER A 653 15.62 -13.85 22.59
CA SER A 653 14.64 -12.75 22.59
C SER A 653 15.25 -11.35 22.47
N GLY A 654 16.58 -11.25 22.39
CA GLY A 654 17.27 -9.95 22.42
C GLY A 654 17.11 -9.26 23.77
N GLY A 655 16.52 -8.06 23.78
CA GLY A 655 16.24 -7.28 25.00
C GLY A 655 14.90 -7.60 25.66
N TYR A 656 14.05 -8.36 24.99
CA TYR A 656 12.72 -8.67 25.49
C TYR A 656 12.78 -9.72 26.60
N ILE A 657 11.99 -9.51 27.66
CA ILE A 657 11.93 -10.42 28.79
C ILE A 657 11.35 -11.75 28.29
N HIS A 658 12.04 -12.84 28.59
CA HIS A 658 11.54 -14.18 28.34
C HIS A 658 11.73 -15.04 29.58
N ASP A 659 10.95 -16.10 29.67
CA ASP A 659 11.08 -17.11 30.70
C ASP A 659 10.97 -18.50 30.06
N VAL A 660 11.76 -19.45 30.55
CA VAL A 660 11.64 -20.87 30.19
C VAL A 660 11.41 -21.62 31.48
N LYS A 661 10.28 -22.31 31.58
CA LYS A 661 9.94 -23.05 32.80
C LYS A 661 10.98 -24.12 33.10
N SER A 662 11.08 -24.51 34.37
CA SER A 662 12.03 -25.54 34.84
C SER A 662 11.86 -26.89 34.13
N ASP A 663 10.66 -27.20 33.66
CA ASP A 663 10.35 -28.39 32.87
C ASP A 663 10.87 -28.33 31.42
N LYS A 664 11.29 -27.15 30.95
CA LYS A 664 11.64 -26.82 29.55
C LYS A 664 10.56 -27.16 28.52
N MET A 665 9.34 -27.45 28.97
CA MET A 665 8.20 -27.79 28.13
C MET A 665 7.41 -26.55 27.70
N SER A 666 7.61 -25.42 28.38
CA SER A 666 7.00 -24.15 27.98
C SER A 666 7.91 -22.95 28.23
N GLY A 667 7.69 -21.90 27.45
CA GLY A 667 8.38 -20.63 27.59
C GLY A 667 7.48 -19.46 27.25
N THR A 668 7.86 -18.26 27.66
CA THR A 668 7.11 -17.03 27.38
C THR A 668 8.04 -15.93 26.87
N ILE A 669 7.52 -15.03 26.03
CA ILE A 669 8.22 -13.83 25.54
C ILE A 669 7.30 -12.62 25.72
N ASN A 670 7.77 -11.59 26.42
CA ASN A 670 7.02 -10.36 26.64
C ASN A 670 7.58 -9.22 25.77
N ILE A 671 6.75 -8.71 24.85
CA ILE A 671 7.12 -7.70 23.85
C ILE A 671 6.74 -6.28 24.31
N ASN A 672 6.01 -6.13 25.42
CA ASN A 672 5.43 -4.89 25.95
C ASN A 672 4.50 -4.16 24.97
N HIS A 673 4.99 -3.66 23.85
CA HIS A 673 4.20 -2.99 22.82
C HIS A 673 4.84 -3.12 21.44
N ILE A 674 4.03 -2.97 20.40
CA ILE A 674 4.46 -3.01 19.00
C ILE A 674 3.84 -1.83 18.23
N TYR A 675 4.61 -1.21 17.34
CA TYR A 675 4.11 -0.13 16.48
C TYR A 675 3.43 -0.71 15.22
N ALA A 676 2.58 0.07 14.58
CA ALA A 676 1.93 -0.34 13.34
C ALA A 676 2.98 -0.64 12.26
N SER A 677 2.75 -1.70 11.49
CA SER A 677 3.71 -2.20 10.49
C SER A 677 5.05 -2.68 11.05
N GLU A 678 5.25 -2.77 12.37
CA GLU A 678 6.45 -3.40 12.93
C GLU A 678 6.37 -4.93 12.88
N GLN A 679 7.54 -5.54 12.77
CA GLN A 679 7.77 -6.97 12.85
C GLN A 679 8.83 -7.23 13.92
N LYS A 680 8.60 -8.24 14.77
CA LYS A 680 9.56 -8.74 15.77
C LYS A 680 9.78 -10.22 15.54
N ASP A 681 11.05 -10.60 15.38
CA ASP A 681 11.50 -11.93 15.00
C ASP A 681 12.35 -12.54 16.14
N PHE A 682 11.95 -13.70 16.66
CA PHE A 682 12.61 -14.37 17.79
C PHE A 682 13.08 -15.76 17.41
N ILE A 683 14.32 -16.11 17.73
CA ILE A 683 14.83 -17.47 17.51
C ILE A 683 14.64 -18.29 18.78
N VAL A 684 13.90 -19.38 18.68
CA VAL A 684 13.71 -20.39 19.72
C VAL A 684 14.50 -21.63 19.32
N ASN A 685 15.55 -21.96 20.09
CA ASN A 685 16.32 -23.17 19.86
C ASN A 685 15.67 -24.34 20.61
N LEU A 686 15.34 -25.40 19.87
CA LEU A 686 14.72 -26.61 20.39
C LEU A 686 15.71 -27.78 20.39
N THR A 687 15.61 -28.65 21.39
CA THR A 687 16.24 -29.97 21.39
C THR A 687 15.27 -30.96 20.77
N VAL A 688 15.55 -31.41 19.54
CA VAL A 688 14.64 -32.24 18.76
C VAL A 688 15.23 -33.63 18.56
N TRP A 689 14.55 -34.64 19.11
CA TRP A 689 14.94 -36.05 19.08
C TRP A 689 14.37 -36.80 17.86
N ASN A 690 14.90 -38.00 17.60
CA ASN A 690 14.57 -38.82 16.43
C ASN A 690 13.05 -39.09 16.30
N GLY A 691 12.54 -39.04 15.06
CA GLY A 691 11.16 -39.38 14.72
C GLY A 691 10.08 -38.36 15.12
N ARG A 692 10.40 -37.26 15.81
CA ARG A 692 9.41 -36.25 16.25
C ARG A 692 9.02 -35.29 15.12
N LYS A 693 7.72 -35.16 14.85
CA LYS A 693 7.17 -34.33 13.76
C LYS A 693 6.59 -32.99 14.23
N LYS A 694 5.73 -32.98 15.26
CA LYS A 694 5.23 -31.72 15.84
C LYS A 694 6.27 -31.15 16.81
N LEU A 695 6.59 -29.87 16.68
CA LEU A 695 7.69 -29.22 17.39
C LEU A 695 7.20 -28.36 18.56
N VAL A 696 6.53 -27.26 18.22
CA VAL A 696 6.09 -26.24 19.17
C VAL A 696 4.77 -25.65 18.73
N THR A 697 3.88 -25.44 19.68
CA THR A 697 2.66 -24.65 19.57
C THR A 697 2.95 -23.25 20.10
N ILE A 698 2.68 -22.23 19.29
CA ILE A 698 2.89 -20.82 19.60
C ILE A 698 1.52 -20.17 19.78
N ASN A 699 1.29 -19.64 20.97
CA ASN A 699 0.10 -18.89 21.34
C ASN A 699 0.50 -17.48 21.79
N GLY A 700 -0.47 -16.61 22.02
CA GLY A 700 -0.21 -15.37 22.72
C GLY A 700 -1.45 -14.58 23.06
N GLN A 701 -1.26 -13.48 23.78
CA GLN A 701 -2.30 -12.54 24.17
C GLN A 701 -1.77 -11.12 24.06
N TYR A 702 -2.64 -10.16 23.79
CA TYR A 702 -2.31 -8.74 23.79
C TYR A 702 -3.49 -7.91 24.25
N LYS A 703 -3.23 -6.69 24.72
CA LYS A 703 -4.26 -5.71 25.07
C LYS A 703 -4.43 -4.73 23.91
N SER A 704 -5.64 -4.71 23.36
CA SER A 704 -6.14 -3.67 22.46
C SER A 704 -6.94 -2.63 23.26
N ILE A 705 -7.38 -1.57 22.60
CA ILE A 705 -8.31 -0.57 23.15
C ILE A 705 -9.65 -1.20 23.49
N ASN A 706 -10.03 -2.25 22.75
CA ASN A 706 -11.26 -3.01 22.97
C ASN A 706 -11.12 -4.07 24.08
N GLY A 707 -9.97 -4.15 24.76
CA GLY A 707 -9.70 -5.12 25.83
C GLY A 707 -8.63 -6.15 25.49
N SER A 708 -8.54 -7.21 26.31
CA SER A 708 -7.57 -8.30 26.11
C SER A 708 -8.03 -9.20 24.97
N MET A 709 -7.13 -9.46 24.02
CA MET A 709 -7.33 -10.28 22.84
C MET A 709 -6.37 -11.48 22.89
N SER A 710 -6.82 -12.63 22.42
CA SER A 710 -5.93 -13.79 22.21
C SER A 710 -5.45 -13.83 20.77
N LEU A 711 -4.22 -14.30 20.57
CA LEU A 711 -3.60 -14.50 19.25
C LEU A 711 -3.90 -15.91 18.75
N ASP A 712 -4.00 -16.03 17.42
CA ASP A 712 -4.26 -17.31 16.77
C ASP A 712 -3.12 -18.30 17.08
N GLN A 713 -3.52 -19.52 17.44
CA GLN A 713 -2.57 -20.60 17.71
C GLN A 713 -1.86 -21.00 16.41
N THR A 714 -0.53 -21.06 16.46
CA THR A 714 0.32 -21.49 15.35
C THR A 714 1.11 -22.73 15.74
N ASP A 715 0.81 -23.86 15.12
CA ASP A 715 1.54 -25.11 15.34
C ASP A 715 2.66 -25.28 14.30
N LEU A 716 3.86 -25.62 14.78
CA LEU A 716 5.00 -25.90 13.92
C LEU A 716 5.34 -27.37 13.87
N SER A 717 5.49 -27.88 12.65
CA SER A 717 5.82 -29.27 12.39
C SER A 717 6.92 -29.40 11.33
N LEU A 718 7.57 -30.57 11.34
CA LEU A 718 8.74 -30.90 10.53
C LEU A 718 8.53 -32.24 9.83
N LEU A 719 8.89 -32.31 8.54
CA LEU A 719 8.88 -33.58 7.81
C LEU A 719 10.07 -34.46 8.22
N ARG A 720 9.82 -35.76 8.42
CA ARG A 720 10.82 -36.77 8.85
C ARG A 720 10.97 -37.91 7.83
N PRO A 721 11.64 -37.69 6.68
CA PRO A 721 11.94 -38.74 5.72
C PRO A 721 13.04 -39.70 6.21
N TRP A 722 12.93 -40.99 5.89
CA TRP A 722 13.86 -42.04 6.36
C TRP A 722 14.85 -42.55 5.30
N SER A 723 14.75 -42.11 4.04
CA SER A 723 15.57 -42.65 2.95
C SER A 723 16.04 -41.60 1.94
N THR A 724 15.13 -40.81 1.38
CA THR A 724 15.47 -39.76 0.39
C THR A 724 14.62 -38.50 0.60
N CYS A 725 15.25 -37.33 0.47
CA CYS A 725 14.58 -36.03 0.54
C CYS A 725 15.16 -35.08 -0.51
N SER A 726 14.33 -34.24 -1.12
CA SER A 726 14.80 -33.22 -2.07
C SER A 726 15.67 -32.18 -1.34
N PRO A 727 16.81 -31.75 -1.92
CA PRO A 727 17.69 -30.75 -1.31
C PRO A 727 16.96 -29.48 -0.84
N ASP A 728 15.98 -29.00 -1.60
CA ASP A 728 15.19 -27.81 -1.29
C ASP A 728 14.36 -27.92 0.00
N LYS A 729 14.03 -29.14 0.45
CA LYS A 729 13.29 -29.36 1.71
C LYS A 729 14.23 -29.38 2.92
N LEU A 730 15.51 -29.71 2.72
CA LEU A 730 16.56 -29.71 3.73
C LEU A 730 17.25 -28.34 3.84
N ALA A 731 17.13 -27.50 2.81
CA ALA A 731 17.68 -26.14 2.79
C ALA A 731 17.17 -25.27 3.94
N ILE A 732 18.02 -24.34 4.39
CA ILE A 732 17.68 -23.39 5.46
C ILE A 732 16.67 -22.37 4.91
N HIS A 733 15.58 -22.16 5.63
CA HIS A 733 14.57 -21.16 5.30
C HIS A 733 15.16 -19.75 5.33
N HIS A 734 14.96 -18.97 4.27
CA HIS A 734 15.59 -17.65 4.09
C HIS A 734 15.35 -16.67 5.26
N ASP A 735 14.13 -16.62 5.81
CA ASP A 735 13.83 -15.77 6.97
C ASP A 735 14.58 -16.23 8.23
N VAL A 736 14.70 -17.54 8.46
CA VAL A 736 15.43 -18.09 9.60
C VAL A 736 16.94 -17.82 9.43
N ALA A 737 17.46 -17.97 8.22
CA ALA A 737 18.85 -17.67 7.90
C ALA A 737 19.18 -16.19 8.17
N THR A 738 18.31 -15.29 7.74
CA THR A 738 18.44 -13.83 7.92
C THR A 738 18.55 -13.45 9.40
N GLU A 739 17.67 -13.98 10.24
CA GLU A 739 17.66 -13.64 11.68
C GLU A 739 18.80 -14.30 12.46
N LEU A 740 19.21 -15.51 12.06
CA LEU A 740 20.41 -16.15 12.61
C LEU A 740 21.68 -15.37 12.23
N MET A 741 21.75 -14.84 11.01
CA MET A 741 22.85 -13.99 10.53
C MET A 741 22.95 -12.71 11.38
N ARG A 742 21.83 -12.00 11.55
CA ARG A 742 21.73 -10.80 12.38
C ARG A 742 22.16 -11.08 13.82
N THR A 743 21.69 -12.19 14.39
CA THR A 743 21.98 -12.52 15.80
C THR A 743 23.43 -12.96 16.02
N LYS A 744 24.03 -13.68 15.06
CA LYS A 744 25.46 -13.99 15.08
C LYS A 744 26.32 -12.72 15.02
N LEU A 745 25.98 -11.79 14.13
CA LEU A 745 26.67 -10.51 14.03
C LEU A 745 26.55 -9.73 15.33
N GLN A 746 25.35 -9.65 15.92
CA GLN A 746 25.11 -8.97 17.19
C GLN A 746 25.98 -9.53 18.33
N LYS A 747 26.01 -10.86 18.50
CA LYS A 747 26.85 -11.52 19.51
C LYS A 747 28.33 -11.27 19.27
N GLY A 748 28.76 -11.30 18.01
CA GLY A 748 30.14 -11.02 17.60
C GLY A 748 30.57 -9.60 17.95
N VAL A 749 29.78 -8.60 17.54
CA VAL A 749 30.01 -7.18 17.83
C VAL A 749 30.03 -6.91 19.35
N SER A 750 29.12 -7.52 20.11
CA SER A 750 29.13 -7.41 21.58
C SER A 750 30.40 -7.98 22.21
N ALA A 751 30.85 -9.17 21.80
CA ALA A 751 32.07 -9.78 22.31
C ALA A 751 33.34 -8.97 21.96
N MET A 752 33.36 -8.31 20.81
CA MET A 752 34.47 -7.44 20.41
C MET A 752 34.58 -6.18 21.27
N LEU A 753 33.45 -5.60 21.70
CA LEU A 753 33.45 -4.43 22.58
C LEU A 753 34.06 -4.70 23.97
N GLU A 754 34.18 -5.96 24.37
CA GLU A 754 34.81 -6.39 25.62
C GLU A 754 36.33 -6.61 25.50
N LYS A 755 36.88 -6.79 24.28
CA LYS A 755 38.26 -7.27 24.04
C LYS A 755 39.11 -6.34 23.16
N ASP A 756 38.76 -5.06 23.11
CA ASP A 756 39.26 -4.04 22.18
C ASP A 756 38.89 -4.28 20.71
N VAL A 757 38.19 -3.32 20.12
CA VAL A 757 37.66 -3.40 18.75
C VAL A 757 38.72 -2.95 17.75
N THR A 758 39.05 -3.80 16.78
CA THR A 758 39.84 -3.42 15.60
C THR A 758 38.99 -3.55 14.34
N ALA A 759 39.12 -2.60 13.40
CA ALA A 759 38.40 -2.66 12.12
C ALA A 759 38.70 -3.96 11.35
N GLN A 760 39.96 -4.41 11.38
CA GLN A 760 40.39 -5.68 10.77
C GLN A 760 39.77 -6.91 11.45
N GLY A 761 39.67 -6.91 12.78
CA GLY A 761 39.00 -7.97 13.53
C GLY A 761 37.51 -8.06 13.18
N LEU A 762 36.85 -6.90 13.02
CA LEU A 762 35.44 -6.82 12.68
C LEU A 762 35.19 -7.33 11.25
N GLN A 763 36.02 -6.95 10.28
CA GLN A 763 35.93 -7.46 8.91
C GLN A 763 36.12 -8.98 8.87
N LYS A 764 37.17 -9.49 9.53
CA LYS A 764 37.46 -10.93 9.55
C LYS A 764 36.31 -11.73 10.15
N MET A 765 35.71 -11.23 11.22
CA MET A 765 34.52 -11.85 11.81
C MET A 765 33.33 -11.84 10.84
N TRP A 766 33.09 -10.73 10.15
CA TRP A 766 32.00 -10.62 9.18
C TRP A 766 32.14 -11.60 8.02
N GLU A 767 33.33 -11.73 7.42
CA GLU A 767 33.57 -12.71 6.35
C GLU A 767 33.32 -14.15 6.82
N VAL A 768 33.77 -14.51 8.03
CA VAL A 768 33.52 -15.85 8.60
C VAL A 768 32.02 -16.13 8.76
N ILE A 769 31.21 -15.13 9.14
CA ILE A 769 29.75 -15.31 9.24
C ILE A 769 29.14 -15.42 7.84
N LYS A 770 29.60 -14.62 6.88
CA LYS A 770 29.12 -14.59 5.48
C LYS A 770 29.40 -15.88 4.73
N ASP A 771 30.56 -16.49 4.95
CA ASP A 771 30.96 -17.75 4.32
C ASP A 771 30.33 -18.99 4.99
N SER A 772 29.52 -18.83 6.04
CA SER A 772 28.82 -19.94 6.68
C SER A 772 27.60 -20.40 5.85
N ASP A 773 27.09 -21.61 6.11
CA ASP A 773 25.86 -22.12 5.46
C ASP A 773 24.66 -21.17 5.62
N ILE A 774 24.62 -20.44 6.75
CA ILE A 774 23.58 -19.45 7.04
C ILE A 774 23.75 -18.22 6.14
N GLY A 775 24.99 -17.78 5.92
CA GLY A 775 25.29 -16.67 5.02
C GLY A 775 24.86 -16.99 3.58
N HIS A 776 25.20 -18.17 3.08
CA HIS A 776 24.78 -18.64 1.75
C HIS A 776 23.26 -18.77 1.60
N ALA A 777 22.54 -19.12 2.66
CA ALA A 777 21.07 -19.21 2.66
C ALA A 777 20.37 -17.86 2.87
N THR A 778 21.09 -16.81 3.26
CA THR A 778 20.53 -15.48 3.51
C THR A 778 20.35 -14.73 2.17
N PRO A 779 19.19 -14.10 1.91
CA PRO A 779 18.99 -13.32 0.69
C PRO A 779 20.02 -12.19 0.54
N GLU A 780 20.46 -11.94 -0.68
CA GLU A 780 21.51 -10.96 -1.00
C GLU A 780 21.19 -9.55 -0.47
N LYS A 781 19.91 -9.15 -0.51
CA LYS A 781 19.45 -7.87 0.04
C LYS A 781 19.72 -7.73 1.55
N ALA A 782 19.51 -8.79 2.33
CA ALA A 782 19.74 -8.77 3.76
C ALA A 782 21.24 -8.79 4.08
N LEU A 783 22.03 -9.57 3.33
CA LEU A 783 23.49 -9.58 3.42
C LEU A 783 24.10 -8.21 3.10
N TYR A 784 23.61 -7.55 2.06
CA TYR A 784 24.05 -6.21 1.69
C TYR A 784 23.77 -5.19 2.82
N GLY A 785 22.56 -5.24 3.41
CA GLY A 785 22.19 -4.37 4.53
C GLY A 785 23.12 -4.52 5.73
N LEU A 786 23.33 -5.75 6.19
CA LEU A 786 24.25 -6.04 7.30
C LEU A 786 25.71 -5.70 6.96
N SER A 787 26.13 -5.84 5.69
CA SER A 787 27.47 -5.44 5.24
C SER A 787 27.67 -3.93 5.31
N MET A 788 26.64 -3.14 4.98
CA MET A 788 26.68 -1.68 5.15
C MET A 788 26.81 -1.28 6.61
N ASP A 789 26.07 -1.96 7.50
CA ASP A 789 26.17 -1.71 8.94
C ASP A 789 27.59 -2.00 9.45
N VAL A 790 28.19 -3.12 9.03
CA VAL A 790 29.59 -3.46 9.38
C VAL A 790 30.58 -2.41 8.86
N ALA A 791 30.42 -1.93 7.62
CA ALA A 791 31.27 -0.87 7.07
C ALA A 791 31.16 0.44 7.88
N GLU A 792 29.96 0.76 8.37
CA GLU A 792 29.75 1.96 9.19
C GLU A 792 30.34 1.81 10.61
N MET A 793 30.32 0.60 11.17
CA MET A 793 31.00 0.28 12.43
C MET A 793 32.53 0.44 12.36
N GLN A 794 33.13 0.35 11.16
CA GLN A 794 34.58 0.44 10.95
C GLN A 794 35.13 1.89 10.93
N ARG A 795 34.29 2.92 11.05
CA ARG A 795 34.73 4.32 10.98
C ARG A 795 35.43 4.79 12.25
N ASP A 796 36.54 5.51 12.12
CA ASP A 796 37.46 5.81 13.23
C ASP A 796 36.88 6.70 14.37
N VAL A 797 36.12 7.76 14.06
CA VAL A 797 35.69 8.75 15.09
C VAL A 797 34.28 8.48 15.64
N SER A 798 33.38 7.91 14.84
CA SER A 798 31.96 7.68 15.18
C SER A 798 31.55 6.21 15.22
N GLY A 799 32.45 5.28 14.83
CA GLY A 799 32.15 3.84 14.74
C GLY A 799 31.73 3.22 16.07
N LEU A 800 32.35 3.61 17.19
CA LEU A 800 31.96 3.09 18.52
C LEU A 800 30.55 3.52 18.92
N ALA A 801 30.18 4.79 18.71
CA ALA A 801 28.84 5.30 19.01
C ALA A 801 27.79 4.62 18.12
N TYR A 802 28.11 4.45 16.83
CA TYR A 802 27.26 3.72 15.90
C TYR A 802 27.11 2.24 16.29
N MET A 803 28.19 1.52 16.61
CA MET A 803 28.15 0.13 17.09
C MET A 803 27.25 -0.01 18.32
N MET A 804 27.37 0.89 19.28
CA MET A 804 26.56 0.88 20.50
C MET A 804 25.09 1.17 20.21
N SER A 805 24.80 2.10 19.30
CA SER A 805 23.44 2.42 18.86
C SER A 805 22.83 1.26 18.06
N TRP A 806 23.58 0.69 17.12
CA TRP A 806 23.20 -0.49 16.35
C TRP A 806 22.89 -1.68 17.26
N LEU A 807 23.75 -1.97 18.24
CA LEU A 807 23.50 -3.03 19.23
C LEU A 807 22.24 -2.77 20.05
N SER A 808 22.01 -1.53 20.49
CA SER A 808 20.81 -1.17 21.25
C SER A 808 19.54 -1.33 20.38
N CYS A 809 19.53 -0.78 19.16
CA CYS A 809 18.41 -0.89 18.23
C CYS A 809 18.11 -2.35 17.83
N HIS A 810 19.14 -3.15 17.51
CA HIS A 810 18.97 -4.56 17.14
C HIS A 810 18.57 -5.44 18.34
N LYS A 811 18.98 -5.09 19.57
CA LYS A 811 18.50 -5.74 20.81
C LYS A 811 16.98 -5.61 20.96
N TRP A 812 16.41 -4.47 20.60
CA TRP A 812 14.97 -4.19 20.66
C TRP A 812 14.24 -4.33 19.31
N GLN A 813 14.97 -4.73 18.26
CA GLN A 813 14.49 -4.82 16.87
C GLN A 813 13.72 -3.57 16.44
N ARG A 814 14.30 -2.40 16.69
CA ARG A 814 13.77 -1.10 16.29
C ARG A 814 14.71 -0.44 15.28
N ALA A 815 14.19 0.49 14.49
CA ALA A 815 14.99 1.18 13.48
C ALA A 815 16.20 1.91 14.10
N THR A 816 17.35 1.83 13.43
CA THR A 816 18.55 2.61 13.73
C THR A 816 18.40 4.04 13.22
N THR A 817 18.65 5.02 14.08
CA THR A 817 18.30 6.45 13.93
C THR A 817 19.42 7.32 13.35
N LYS A 818 20.42 6.76 12.65
CA LYS A 818 21.34 7.59 11.87
C LYS A 818 20.58 8.13 10.64
N GLY A 819 20.44 9.45 10.57
CA GLY A 819 19.70 10.15 9.51
C GLY A 819 20.02 9.60 8.12
N ALA A 820 18.96 9.20 7.42
CA ALA A 820 18.96 8.71 6.04
C ALA A 820 19.98 7.61 5.67
N ARG A 821 19.79 6.37 6.16
CA ARG A 821 19.93 5.09 5.41
C ARG A 821 19.96 3.91 6.39
N ALA A 822 18.81 3.27 6.63
CA ALA A 822 18.74 1.92 7.18
C ALA A 822 18.20 0.97 6.10
N PRO A 823 18.94 -0.08 5.67
CA PRO A 823 18.44 -1.07 4.71
C PRO A 823 17.67 -2.24 5.37
N TYR A 824 17.55 -2.28 6.70
CA TYR A 824 16.89 -3.38 7.40
C TYR A 824 15.42 -3.04 7.70
N LYS A 825 14.52 -3.95 7.32
CA LYS A 825 13.05 -3.85 7.25
C LYS A 825 12.40 -3.01 8.39
N SER A 826 12.14 -1.73 8.13
CA SER A 826 11.00 -1.00 8.70
C SER A 826 10.35 -0.19 7.57
N THR A 827 9.29 -0.73 6.99
CA THR A 827 8.59 -0.11 5.86
C THR A 827 7.72 1.04 6.38
N VAL A 828 8.24 2.27 6.37
CA VAL A 828 7.41 3.48 6.39
C VAL A 828 6.97 3.73 4.95
N VAL A 829 5.65 3.72 4.74
CA VAL A 829 4.98 3.80 3.44
C VAL A 829 5.30 5.12 2.72
N GLN A 830 5.94 5.03 1.56
CA GLN A 830 5.90 6.07 0.52
C GLN A 830 4.54 6.00 -0.22
N THR A 831 4.04 7.16 -0.61
CA THR A 831 2.77 7.48 -1.28
C THR A 831 2.27 6.40 -2.26
N ILE A 832 1.04 5.91 -2.04
CA ILE A 832 0.44 4.77 -2.77
C ILE A 832 -0.23 5.25 -4.07
N TRP A 833 0.27 4.80 -5.22
CA TRP A 833 -0.46 4.72 -6.49
C TRP A 833 -1.44 3.54 -6.47
N PRO A 834 -2.69 3.65 -6.98
CA PRO A 834 -3.61 2.52 -7.08
C PRO A 834 -3.05 1.40 -7.96
N HIS A 835 -3.41 0.15 -7.64
CA HIS A 835 -2.90 -1.03 -8.34
C HIS A 835 -3.54 -1.17 -9.71
N THR A 836 -2.73 -1.18 -10.77
CA THR A 836 -3.10 -1.76 -12.06
C THR A 836 -3.16 -3.28 -11.97
N ASP A 837 -4.27 -3.84 -12.44
CA ASP A 837 -4.44 -5.26 -12.70
C ASP A 837 -3.36 -5.78 -13.66
N LYS A 838 -3.15 -7.10 -13.69
CA LYS A 838 -2.17 -7.82 -14.55
C LYS A 838 -2.45 -7.74 -16.07
N GLY A 839 -3.00 -6.62 -16.53
CA GLY A 839 -3.09 -6.19 -17.93
C GLY A 839 -3.10 -4.66 -18.11
N GLY A 840 -2.87 -3.88 -17.04
CA GLY A 840 -3.00 -2.42 -17.03
C GLY A 840 -1.96 -1.68 -17.88
N SER A 841 -2.37 -0.56 -18.46
CA SER A 841 -1.51 0.33 -19.23
C SER A 841 -0.48 1.00 -18.32
N MET A 842 0.81 0.93 -18.68
CA MET A 842 1.93 1.56 -17.94
C MET A 842 1.91 3.09 -17.99
N VAL A 843 1.15 3.65 -18.94
CA VAL A 843 0.85 5.07 -19.09
C VAL A 843 -0.63 5.29 -18.85
N LYS A 844 -0.96 6.25 -17.97
CA LYS A 844 -2.31 6.72 -17.66
C LYS A 844 -2.48 8.13 -18.21
N VAL A 845 -3.68 8.42 -18.70
CA VAL A 845 -4.10 9.78 -19.05
C VAL A 845 -5.22 10.20 -18.11
N GLU A 846 -5.12 11.40 -17.57
CA GLU A 846 -6.12 12.03 -16.70
C GLU A 846 -6.47 13.41 -17.25
N THR A 847 -7.69 13.88 -17.00
CA THR A 847 -8.17 15.15 -17.54
C THR A 847 -8.88 15.95 -16.47
N PHE A 848 -8.57 17.23 -16.36
CA PHE A 848 -9.14 18.15 -15.37
C PHE A 848 -9.61 19.43 -16.05
N THR A 849 -10.86 19.84 -15.81
CA THR A 849 -11.42 21.09 -16.32
C THR A 849 -11.10 22.25 -15.37
N ARG A 850 -11.03 23.50 -15.88
CA ARG A 850 -10.79 24.71 -15.04
C ARG A 850 -11.65 24.73 -13.78
N SER A 851 -12.94 24.51 -13.95
CA SER A 851 -13.96 24.50 -12.89
C SER A 851 -14.88 23.30 -13.08
N ARG A 852 -15.68 22.97 -12.06
CA ARG A 852 -16.65 21.87 -12.14
C ARG A 852 -17.87 22.25 -12.98
N ALA A 853 -18.25 23.52 -12.94
CA ALA A 853 -19.36 24.07 -13.69
C ALA A 853 -18.99 25.37 -14.42
N VAL A 854 -19.69 25.61 -15.52
CA VAL A 854 -19.69 26.87 -16.28
C VAL A 854 -21.15 27.22 -16.57
N PRO A 855 -21.62 28.46 -16.34
CA PRO A 855 -22.99 28.85 -16.67
C PRO A 855 -23.39 28.48 -18.11
N SER A 856 -24.65 28.07 -18.31
CA SER A 856 -25.13 27.60 -19.61
C SER A 856 -25.31 28.71 -20.65
N GLU A 857 -25.51 29.94 -20.21
CA GLU A 857 -25.72 31.13 -21.05
C GLU A 857 -24.41 31.77 -21.53
N ASP A 858 -23.29 31.46 -20.89
CA ASP A 858 -21.99 32.07 -21.16
C ASP A 858 -21.14 31.24 -22.14
N PRO A 859 -20.78 31.80 -23.32
CA PRO A 859 -19.75 31.21 -24.16
C PRO A 859 -18.39 31.40 -23.47
N CYS A 860 -17.58 30.34 -23.42
CA CYS A 860 -16.26 30.40 -22.80
C CYS A 860 -15.18 30.25 -23.87
N ASN A 861 -14.53 31.37 -24.19
CA ASN A 861 -13.34 31.39 -25.03
C ASN A 861 -12.12 31.07 -24.16
N ASN A 862 -11.17 30.28 -24.68
CA ASN A 862 -9.97 29.86 -23.98
C ASN A 862 -10.24 29.16 -22.63
N PHE A 863 -11.23 28.27 -22.59
CA PHE A 863 -11.48 27.42 -21.43
C PHE A 863 -10.34 26.40 -21.26
N PRO A 864 -9.55 26.44 -20.17
CA PRO A 864 -8.41 25.52 -20.01
C PRO A 864 -8.87 24.16 -19.50
N VAL A 865 -8.41 23.12 -20.19
CA VAL A 865 -8.50 21.72 -19.78
C VAL A 865 -7.09 21.17 -19.64
N LEU A 866 -6.75 20.70 -18.46
CA LEU A 866 -5.50 20.01 -18.19
C LEU A 866 -5.59 18.55 -18.64
N VAL A 867 -4.67 18.12 -19.49
CA VAL A 867 -4.44 16.73 -19.88
C VAL A 867 -3.13 16.29 -19.23
N ARG A 868 -3.22 15.34 -18.31
CA ARG A 868 -2.10 14.78 -17.54
C ARG A 868 -1.75 13.40 -18.07
N VAL A 869 -0.51 13.23 -18.50
CA VAL A 869 0.04 11.94 -18.92
C VAL A 869 1.04 11.48 -17.87
N ALA A 870 0.74 10.39 -17.19
CA ALA A 870 1.56 9.87 -16.09
C ALA A 870 1.98 8.43 -16.32
N ALA A 871 3.21 8.10 -15.93
CA ALA A 871 3.70 6.73 -15.97
C ALA A 871 3.85 6.13 -14.58
N GLU A 872 3.55 4.85 -14.44
CA GLU A 872 3.63 4.18 -13.16
C GLU A 872 5.08 4.10 -12.63
N PRO A 873 5.32 4.36 -11.33
CA PRO A 873 6.61 4.10 -10.71
C PRO A 873 6.93 2.62 -10.71
N TRP A 874 8.21 2.26 -10.89
CA TRP A 874 8.66 0.89 -10.77
C TRP A 874 8.51 0.38 -9.33
N ARG A 875 7.74 -0.70 -9.13
CA ARG A 875 7.47 -1.28 -7.80
C ARG A 875 8.61 -2.17 -7.29
N CYS A 876 9.48 -2.69 -8.17
CA CYS A 876 10.77 -3.35 -7.88
C CYS A 876 11.62 -3.40 -9.15
N ALA A 877 12.94 -3.18 -9.04
CA ALA A 877 13.85 -3.15 -10.19
C ALA A 877 14.05 -4.52 -10.90
N GLU A 878 13.53 -5.60 -10.31
CA GLU A 878 13.74 -6.98 -10.77
C GLU A 878 12.56 -7.57 -11.57
N GLU A 879 11.42 -6.87 -11.68
CA GLU A 879 10.18 -7.47 -12.24
C GLU A 879 9.78 -6.98 -13.65
N MET A 880 10.49 -6.04 -14.29
CA MET A 880 10.16 -5.60 -15.65
C MET A 880 11.39 -5.42 -16.55
N PRO A 881 11.36 -5.91 -17.80
CA PRO A 881 12.47 -5.72 -18.73
C PRO A 881 12.60 -4.24 -19.11
N ARG A 882 13.79 -3.68 -18.87
CA ARG A 882 14.13 -2.28 -19.16
C ARG A 882 14.41 -2.07 -20.65
N VAL A 883 13.86 -1.00 -21.22
CA VAL A 883 14.17 -0.54 -22.59
C VAL A 883 15.66 -0.21 -22.72
N GLY A 884 16.32 -0.76 -23.75
CA GLY A 884 17.73 -0.49 -24.02
C GLY A 884 17.95 0.92 -24.58
N ILE A 885 19.06 1.56 -24.19
CA ILE A 885 19.33 2.96 -24.51
C ILE A 885 20.57 3.06 -25.38
N ASP A 886 20.57 4.01 -26.31
CA ASP A 886 21.72 4.34 -27.13
C ASP A 886 22.10 5.81 -26.90
N ILE A 887 23.30 6.02 -26.37
CA ILE A 887 23.83 7.35 -26.08
C ILE A 887 25.00 7.64 -27.01
N VAL A 888 24.97 8.80 -27.66
CA VAL A 888 26.19 9.39 -28.25
C VAL A 888 26.66 10.53 -27.36
N ALA A 889 27.80 10.32 -26.69
CA ALA A 889 28.47 11.36 -25.93
C ALA A 889 29.32 12.21 -26.88
N VAL A 890 28.94 13.48 -27.03
CA VAL A 890 29.63 14.49 -27.83
C VAL A 890 30.43 15.39 -26.86
N LEU A 891 31.74 15.24 -26.87
CA LEU A 891 32.63 15.76 -25.83
C LEU A 891 33.57 16.83 -26.37
N ASP A 892 33.51 18.03 -25.81
CA ASP A 892 34.42 19.13 -26.14
C ASP A 892 35.81 18.85 -25.55
N VAL A 893 36.82 18.79 -26.42
CA VAL A 893 38.24 18.69 -26.04
C VAL A 893 39.05 19.85 -26.62
N SER A 894 38.42 21.00 -26.85
CA SER A 894 39.10 22.22 -27.27
C SER A 894 40.06 22.73 -26.21
N MET A 895 40.99 23.62 -26.58
CA MET A 895 41.99 24.18 -25.65
C MET A 895 41.37 24.83 -24.40
N ARG A 896 40.13 25.32 -24.46
CA ARG A 896 39.43 25.96 -23.31
C ARG A 896 38.99 24.98 -22.23
N MET A 897 38.85 23.70 -22.60
CA MET A 897 38.54 22.62 -21.68
C MET A 897 39.75 22.23 -20.82
N GLN A 898 40.93 22.80 -21.03
CA GLN A 898 42.15 22.44 -20.28
C GLN A 898 41.99 22.59 -18.76
N GLY A 899 42.67 21.70 -18.02
CA GLY A 899 42.66 21.68 -16.56
C GLY A 899 41.36 21.11 -15.99
N LYS A 900 40.80 21.77 -14.96
CA LYS A 900 39.70 21.22 -14.16
C LYS A 900 38.43 20.90 -14.96
N LYS A 901 38.14 21.62 -16.06
CA LYS A 901 36.93 21.39 -16.89
C LYS A 901 36.97 20.03 -17.58
N LEU A 902 38.10 19.69 -18.22
CA LEU A 902 38.31 18.38 -18.83
C LEU A 902 38.31 17.26 -17.78
N ASP A 903 38.91 17.48 -16.62
CA ASP A 903 38.90 16.49 -15.54
C ASP A 903 37.48 16.24 -15.02
N HIS A 904 36.69 17.29 -14.83
CA HIS A 904 35.28 17.16 -14.46
C HIS A 904 34.46 16.44 -15.54
N MET A 905 34.67 16.75 -16.81
CA MET A 905 34.02 16.06 -17.93
C MET A 905 34.38 14.57 -17.95
N LYS A 906 35.67 14.22 -17.79
CA LYS A 906 36.12 12.83 -17.70
C LYS A 906 35.44 12.10 -16.55
N GLN A 907 35.39 12.70 -15.36
CA GLN A 907 34.72 12.11 -14.21
C GLN A 907 33.21 11.94 -14.41
N ALA A 908 32.55 12.91 -15.03
CA ALA A 908 31.14 12.80 -15.37
C ALA A 908 30.91 11.63 -16.34
N MET A 909 31.79 11.48 -17.34
CA MET A 909 31.73 10.35 -18.27
C MET A 909 32.04 8.99 -17.63
N MET A 910 32.86 8.94 -16.57
CA MET A 910 33.03 7.69 -15.81
C MET A 910 31.70 7.26 -15.17
N VAL A 911 30.96 8.21 -14.58
CA VAL A 911 29.64 7.94 -14.00
C VAL A 911 28.65 7.44 -15.06
N VAL A 912 28.67 8.01 -16.28
CA VAL A 912 27.86 7.51 -17.40
C VAL A 912 28.24 6.06 -17.71
N ILE A 913 29.53 5.78 -17.93
CA ILE A 913 30.02 4.45 -18.28
C ILE A 913 29.62 3.41 -17.23
N ASP A 914 29.74 3.75 -15.94
CA ASP A 914 29.48 2.84 -14.83
C ASP A 914 27.99 2.53 -14.64
N ARG A 915 27.09 3.45 -15.02
CA ARG A 915 25.63 3.29 -14.85
C ARG A 915 24.92 2.68 -16.06
N LEU A 916 25.61 2.53 -17.19
CA LEU A 916 25.05 1.86 -18.37
C LEU A 916 25.10 0.34 -18.20
N GLY A 917 23.93 -0.30 -18.33
CA GLY A 917 23.78 -1.74 -18.25
C GLY A 917 24.26 -2.46 -19.51
N ALA A 918 24.34 -3.79 -19.45
CA ALA A 918 24.80 -4.61 -20.57
C ALA A 918 23.95 -4.49 -21.85
N ASN A 919 22.66 -4.13 -21.71
CA ASN A 919 21.76 -3.89 -22.84
C ASN A 919 21.83 -2.46 -23.39
N ASP A 920 22.63 -1.56 -22.81
CA ASP A 920 22.79 -0.19 -23.30
C ASP A 920 23.99 -0.06 -24.25
N ARG A 921 23.94 0.90 -25.18
CA ARG A 921 25.01 1.18 -26.13
C ARG A 921 25.55 2.59 -25.97
N LEU A 922 26.87 2.73 -26.03
CA LEU A 922 27.55 4.02 -25.98
C LEU A 922 28.41 4.22 -27.23
N SER A 923 28.37 5.43 -27.78
CA SER A 923 29.34 5.95 -28.74
C SER A 923 29.95 7.22 -28.17
N ILE A 924 31.24 7.44 -28.38
CA ILE A 924 31.94 8.64 -27.89
C ILE A 924 32.56 9.35 -29.08
N VAL A 925 32.14 10.60 -29.28
CA VAL A 925 32.67 11.52 -30.28
C VAL A 925 33.30 12.68 -29.53
N SER A 926 34.61 12.83 -29.62
CA SER A 926 35.30 14.00 -29.11
C SER A 926 35.52 15.00 -30.24
N PHE A 927 35.46 16.30 -29.96
CA PHE A 927 35.69 17.31 -30.99
C PHE A 927 36.61 18.42 -30.51
N ASN A 928 37.41 18.91 -31.44
CA ASN A 928 38.16 20.15 -31.32
C ASN A 928 38.07 20.93 -32.64
N THR A 929 39.18 21.09 -33.38
CA THR A 929 39.18 21.54 -34.77
C THR A 929 38.55 20.50 -35.70
N TYR A 930 38.61 19.22 -35.35
CA TYR A 930 38.01 18.11 -36.09
C TYR A 930 37.25 17.20 -35.14
N GLU A 931 36.21 16.52 -35.62
CA GLU A 931 35.52 15.46 -34.92
C GLU A 931 36.34 14.16 -34.97
N ASN A 932 36.42 13.47 -33.83
CA ASN A 932 37.07 12.18 -33.71
C ASN A 932 36.14 11.20 -32.99
N ARG A 933 35.69 10.19 -33.73
CA ARG A 933 34.90 9.09 -33.19
C ARG A 933 35.80 8.10 -32.46
N LEU A 934 35.90 8.25 -31.15
CA LEU A 934 36.73 7.39 -30.30
C LEU A 934 36.24 5.95 -30.26
N MET A 935 34.93 5.73 -30.32
CA MET A 935 34.35 4.39 -30.39
C MET A 935 33.08 4.35 -31.22
N LYS A 936 32.81 3.20 -31.83
CA LYS A 936 31.53 2.91 -32.47
C LYS A 936 30.45 2.72 -31.42
N LEU A 937 29.18 2.84 -31.82
CA LEU A 937 28.05 2.57 -30.94
C LEU A 937 28.05 1.09 -30.56
N THR A 938 28.42 0.79 -29.32
CA THR A 938 28.73 -0.58 -28.87
C THR A 938 28.04 -0.87 -27.55
N TYR A 939 27.59 -2.13 -27.36
CA TYR A 939 27.01 -2.58 -26.09
C TYR A 939 28.01 -2.49 -24.94
N MET A 940 27.56 -1.99 -23.80
CA MET A 940 28.37 -1.74 -22.62
C MET A 940 28.53 -3.00 -21.76
N SER A 941 29.19 -4.02 -22.32
CA SER A 941 29.71 -5.15 -21.55
C SER A 941 30.87 -4.71 -20.65
N ASP A 942 31.19 -5.49 -19.62
CA ASP A 942 32.25 -5.13 -18.66
C ASP A 942 33.58 -4.81 -19.36
N HIS A 943 33.95 -5.61 -20.37
CA HIS A 943 35.14 -5.40 -21.18
C HIS A 943 35.09 -4.09 -22.01
N VAL A 944 33.94 -3.78 -22.61
CA VAL A 944 33.77 -2.55 -23.41
C VAL A 944 33.77 -1.31 -22.50
N ARG A 945 33.26 -1.42 -21.27
CA ARG A 945 33.35 -0.33 -20.28
C ARG A 945 34.81 0.01 -19.97
N ASP A 946 35.68 -0.99 -19.78
CA ASP A 946 37.10 -0.75 -19.55
C ASP A 946 37.78 -0.06 -20.74
N ILE A 947 37.45 -0.48 -21.98
CA ILE A 947 37.94 0.19 -23.20
C ILE A 947 37.46 1.65 -23.26
N ALA A 948 36.19 1.92 -22.92
CA ALA A 948 35.64 3.26 -22.88
C ALA A 948 36.34 4.15 -21.83
N ARG A 949 36.60 3.62 -20.62
CA ARG A 949 37.36 4.32 -19.56
C ARG A 949 38.77 4.68 -20.04
N LEU A 950 39.46 3.75 -20.68
CA LEU A 950 40.80 4.00 -21.23
C LEU A 950 40.78 5.10 -22.30
N LYS A 951 39.76 5.12 -23.18
CA LYS A 951 39.62 6.16 -24.22
C LYS A 951 39.33 7.53 -23.63
N ILE A 952 38.44 7.63 -22.63
CA ILE A 952 38.14 8.88 -21.92
C ILE A 952 39.39 9.39 -21.18
N ASN A 953 40.12 8.52 -20.48
CA ASN A 953 41.31 8.92 -19.73
C ASN A 953 42.41 9.50 -20.62
N LYS A 954 42.53 9.02 -21.87
CA LYS A 954 43.50 9.50 -22.88
C LYS A 954 43.13 10.84 -23.51
N LEU A 955 41.92 11.35 -23.32
CA LEU A 955 41.51 12.64 -23.88
C LEU A 955 42.41 13.77 -23.39
N SER A 956 42.82 14.65 -24.29
CA SER A 956 43.68 15.79 -24.00
C SER A 956 43.14 17.02 -24.74
N ALA A 957 43.10 18.16 -24.06
CA ALA A 957 42.59 19.42 -24.61
C ALA A 957 43.55 19.97 -25.68
N SER A 958 43.05 20.22 -26.89
CA SER A 958 43.83 20.75 -28.02
C SER A 958 42.91 21.36 -29.08
N GLY A 959 43.42 22.23 -29.97
CA GLY A 959 42.67 22.74 -31.13
C GLY A 959 41.55 23.74 -30.80
N GLN A 960 40.79 24.09 -31.84
CA GLN A 960 39.62 24.98 -31.78
C GLN A 960 38.33 24.19 -31.45
N ASN A 961 37.14 24.72 -31.76
CA ASN A 961 35.84 24.12 -31.47
C ASN A 961 34.95 24.17 -32.73
N ASP A 962 34.73 23.02 -33.37
CA ASP A 962 33.68 22.80 -34.38
C ASP A 962 32.61 21.86 -33.82
N MET A 963 31.71 22.44 -33.02
CA MET A 963 30.55 21.75 -32.45
C MET A 963 29.56 21.27 -33.54
N GLY A 964 29.46 21.98 -34.66
CA GLY A 964 28.50 21.69 -35.71
C GLY A 964 28.79 20.37 -36.43
N ALA A 965 30.06 20.14 -36.79
CA ALA A 965 30.50 18.87 -37.38
C ALA A 965 30.30 17.69 -36.42
N ALA A 966 30.63 17.87 -35.14
CA ALA A 966 30.49 16.84 -34.12
C ALA A 966 29.03 16.41 -33.89
N LEU A 967 28.09 17.37 -33.88
CA LEU A 967 26.66 17.08 -33.76
C LEU A 967 26.11 16.36 -35.00
N ARG A 968 26.60 16.69 -36.20
CA ARG A 968 26.22 15.98 -37.44
C ARG A 968 26.70 14.53 -37.42
N GLU A 969 27.96 14.29 -37.04
CA GLU A 969 28.49 12.93 -36.88
C GLU A 969 27.71 12.15 -35.81
N GLY A 970 27.41 12.77 -34.68
CA GLY A 970 26.59 12.15 -33.63
C GLY A 970 25.19 11.75 -34.12
N ALA A 971 24.52 12.63 -34.86
CA ALA A 971 23.23 12.35 -35.47
C ALA A 971 23.31 11.22 -36.52
N GLN A 972 24.38 11.18 -37.32
CA GLN A 972 24.63 10.15 -38.32
C GLN A 972 24.86 8.77 -37.69
N ILE A 973 25.58 8.71 -36.57
CA ILE A 973 25.75 7.47 -35.79
C ILE A 973 24.40 6.94 -35.31
N LEU A 974 23.52 7.83 -34.87
CA LEU A 974 22.19 7.47 -34.39
C LEU A 974 21.22 7.10 -35.53
N SER A 975 21.30 7.74 -36.70
CA SER A 975 20.44 7.39 -37.85
C SER A 975 20.79 6.05 -38.48
N TRP A 976 22.05 5.61 -38.38
CA TRP A 976 22.52 4.32 -38.88
C TRP A 976 22.13 3.09 -38.03
N ARG A 977 21.34 3.27 -36.97
CA ARG A 977 20.91 2.16 -36.09
C ARG A 977 19.96 1.17 -36.75
N GLY A 978 19.38 1.50 -37.90
CA GLY A 978 18.43 0.65 -38.65
C GLY A 978 17.04 0.57 -38.00
N ALA A 979 16.03 0.19 -38.78
CA ALA A 979 14.62 0.13 -38.33
C ALA A 979 14.38 -0.86 -37.17
N GLU A 980 15.24 -1.86 -37.02
CA GLU A 980 15.21 -2.86 -35.94
C GLU A 980 15.49 -2.26 -34.55
N CYS A 981 16.14 -1.10 -34.48
CA CYS A 981 16.43 -0.39 -33.23
C CYS A 981 15.32 0.60 -32.81
N SER A 982 14.15 0.56 -33.44
CA SER A 982 12.99 1.43 -33.15
C SER A 982 12.40 1.24 -31.74
N HIS A 983 12.69 0.11 -31.08
CA HIS A 983 12.29 -0.19 -29.71
C HIS A 983 13.30 0.31 -28.66
N ARG A 984 14.24 1.21 -29.03
CA ARG A 984 15.31 1.71 -28.16
C ARG A 984 15.30 3.23 -28.10
N VAL A 985 15.63 3.78 -26.94
CA VAL A 985 15.73 5.24 -26.76
C VAL A 985 17.07 5.72 -27.28
N GLY A 986 17.08 6.74 -28.13
CA GLY A 986 18.30 7.34 -28.67
C GLY A 986 18.44 8.80 -28.29
N CYS A 987 19.56 9.20 -27.70
CA CYS A 987 19.84 10.60 -27.45
C CYS A 987 21.33 10.94 -27.58
N MET A 988 21.61 12.24 -27.72
CA MET A 988 22.95 12.78 -27.67
C MET A 988 23.15 13.53 -26.37
N MET A 989 24.34 13.39 -25.79
CA MET A 989 24.79 14.08 -24.60
C MET A 989 25.95 15.01 -24.98
N LEU A 990 25.71 16.32 -25.01
CA LEU A 990 26.74 17.32 -25.36
C LEU A 990 27.32 17.94 -24.09
N LEU A 991 28.63 17.76 -23.85
CA LEU A 991 29.35 18.44 -22.76
C LEU A 991 30.34 19.42 -23.38
N SER A 992 30.16 20.71 -23.13
CA SER A 992 31.00 21.74 -23.74
C SER A 992 31.03 23.02 -22.90
N ASP A 993 32.12 23.77 -23.02
CA ASP A 993 32.26 25.14 -22.52
C ASP A 993 32.11 26.19 -23.65
N GLY A 994 31.62 25.76 -24.81
CA GLY A 994 31.68 26.49 -26.07
C GLY A 994 30.83 27.76 -26.13
N LYS A 995 31.33 28.74 -26.91
CA LYS A 995 30.66 30.00 -27.25
C LYS A 995 30.28 30.10 -28.74
N TYR A 996 30.22 28.98 -29.44
CA TYR A 996 30.15 28.94 -30.91
C TYR A 996 28.78 29.39 -31.43
N SER A 997 28.64 30.68 -31.73
CA SER A 997 27.38 31.30 -32.18
C SER A 997 27.01 31.00 -33.63
N GLU A 998 27.92 30.47 -34.45
CA GLU A 998 27.61 30.08 -35.83
C GLU A 998 26.62 28.90 -35.92
N ILE A 999 26.40 28.19 -34.80
CA ILE A 999 25.40 27.12 -34.71
C ILE A 999 23.96 27.61 -34.95
N PHE A 1000 23.66 28.88 -34.67
CA PHE A 1000 22.33 29.46 -34.91
C PHE A 1000 21.94 29.47 -36.40
N GLN A 1001 22.94 29.36 -37.29
CA GLN A 1001 22.75 29.30 -38.74
C GLN A 1001 22.82 27.87 -39.29
N THR A 1002 23.12 26.88 -38.44
CA THR A 1002 23.30 25.48 -38.84
C THR A 1002 21.98 24.72 -38.69
N LYS A 1003 21.58 23.95 -39.72
CA LYS A 1003 20.43 23.05 -39.63
C LYS A 1003 20.76 21.85 -38.74
N LEU A 1004 20.24 21.85 -37.52
CA LEU A 1004 20.35 20.73 -36.58
C LEU A 1004 19.39 19.60 -36.97
N ASN A 1005 19.79 18.36 -36.73
CA ASN A 1005 18.90 17.21 -36.87
C ASN A 1005 18.02 17.10 -35.61
N SER A 1006 16.70 17.22 -35.77
CA SER A 1006 15.70 17.13 -34.70
C SER A 1006 15.18 15.71 -34.45
N GLU A 1007 15.72 14.71 -35.15
CA GLU A 1007 15.30 13.29 -35.01
C GLU A 1007 15.62 12.72 -33.62
N PHE A 1008 16.70 13.19 -32.97
CA PHE A 1008 17.13 12.70 -31.67
C PHE A 1008 17.36 13.85 -30.68
N PRO A 1009 16.89 13.73 -29.42
CA PRO A 1009 17.15 14.73 -28.39
C PRO A 1009 18.62 14.97 -28.09
N VAL A 1010 19.02 16.24 -28.02
CA VAL A 1010 20.35 16.66 -27.58
C VAL A 1010 20.27 17.30 -26.20
N HIS A 1011 20.74 16.58 -25.19
CA HIS A 1011 20.85 17.10 -23.84
C HIS A 1011 22.20 17.81 -23.69
N THR A 1012 22.15 19.13 -23.44
CA THR A 1012 23.32 20.00 -23.39
C THR A 1012 23.73 20.31 -21.96
N PHE A 1013 25.02 20.20 -21.70
CA PHE A 1013 25.63 20.43 -20.39
C PHE A 1013 26.68 21.52 -20.52
N GLY A 1014 26.33 22.72 -20.04
CA GLY A 1014 27.21 23.90 -20.07
C GLY A 1014 28.19 23.89 -18.91
N LEU A 1015 29.48 23.71 -19.19
CA LEU A 1015 30.53 23.58 -18.18
C LEU A 1015 31.15 24.93 -17.80
N GLY A 1016 30.98 25.32 -16.53
CA GLY A 1016 31.51 26.56 -15.96
C GLY A 1016 30.80 27.82 -16.44
N THR A 1017 31.18 28.99 -15.93
CA THR A 1017 30.58 30.30 -16.28
C THR A 1017 30.89 30.80 -17.69
N ASP A 1018 31.86 30.19 -18.37
CA ASP A 1018 32.40 30.73 -19.62
C ASP A 1018 31.68 30.22 -20.87
N HIS A 1019 30.76 29.28 -20.74
CA HIS A 1019 30.00 28.78 -21.88
C HIS A 1019 28.94 29.79 -22.31
N ASN A 1020 28.46 29.70 -23.56
CA ASN A 1020 27.33 30.50 -24.01
C ASN A 1020 26.03 29.74 -23.74
N PRO A 1021 25.20 30.18 -22.76
CA PRO A 1021 23.99 29.45 -22.40
C PRO A 1021 22.89 29.56 -23.47
N ASP A 1022 22.89 30.61 -24.30
CA ASP A 1022 21.94 30.76 -25.41
C ASP A 1022 22.17 29.70 -26.49
N VAL A 1023 23.43 29.41 -26.80
CA VAL A 1023 23.81 28.34 -27.73
C VAL A 1023 23.37 26.97 -27.19
N MET A 1024 23.67 26.68 -25.93
CA MET A 1024 23.33 25.38 -25.32
C MET A 1024 21.82 25.18 -25.23
N LYS A 1025 21.08 26.23 -24.86
CA LYS A 1025 19.62 26.21 -24.84
C LYS A 1025 19.04 26.07 -26.24
N TYR A 1026 19.58 26.78 -27.23
CA TYR A 1026 19.10 26.69 -28.61
C TYR A 1026 19.22 25.27 -29.17
N ILE A 1027 20.36 24.61 -28.97
CA ILE A 1027 20.55 23.22 -29.38
C ILE A 1027 19.54 22.29 -28.68
N ALA A 1028 19.37 22.45 -27.37
CA ALA A 1028 18.40 21.67 -26.61
C ALA A 1028 16.96 21.91 -27.12
N ASP A 1029 16.57 23.16 -27.35
CA ASP A 1029 15.23 23.51 -27.82
C ASP A 1029 14.94 23.03 -29.24
N MET A 1030 15.91 23.13 -30.16
CA MET A 1030 15.74 22.69 -31.56
C MET A 1030 15.67 21.17 -31.71
N THR A 1031 16.11 20.43 -30.70
CA THR A 1031 16.15 18.96 -30.71
C THR A 1031 15.24 18.32 -29.67
N SER A 1032 14.45 19.10 -28.93
CA SER A 1032 13.62 18.62 -27.81
C SER A 1032 14.41 17.95 -26.67
N GLY A 1033 15.66 18.37 -26.48
CA GLY A 1033 16.49 17.99 -25.33
C GLY A 1033 16.42 18.98 -24.17
N THR A 1034 17.26 18.79 -23.16
CA THR A 1034 17.34 19.68 -21.98
C THR A 1034 18.69 20.36 -21.88
N TYR A 1035 18.69 21.62 -21.44
CA TYR A 1035 19.90 22.36 -21.10
C TYR A 1035 20.10 22.36 -19.59
N THR A 1036 21.30 21.99 -19.16
CA THR A 1036 21.70 21.91 -17.76
C THR A 1036 22.97 22.72 -17.52
N PHE A 1037 22.91 23.70 -16.62
CA PHE A 1037 24.06 24.49 -16.23
C PHE A 1037 24.89 23.81 -15.12
N MET A 1038 26.20 23.65 -15.35
CA MET A 1038 27.14 22.95 -14.46
C MET A 1038 28.26 23.89 -13.98
N ASN A 1039 28.07 24.56 -12.84
CA ASN A 1039 29.00 25.62 -12.38
C ASN A 1039 29.51 25.49 -10.94
N GLN A 1040 29.03 24.54 -10.15
CA GLN A 1040 29.26 24.53 -8.70
C GLN A 1040 29.87 23.19 -8.25
N GLY A 1041 31.18 23.05 -8.45
CA GLY A 1041 31.96 21.92 -7.94
C GLY A 1041 31.73 20.60 -8.67
N ILE A 1042 32.57 19.61 -8.37
CA ILE A 1042 32.57 18.31 -9.04
C ILE A 1042 31.37 17.44 -8.65
N ASP A 1043 30.85 17.63 -7.44
CA ASP A 1043 29.76 16.83 -6.89
C ASP A 1043 28.45 17.13 -7.62
N ARG A 1044 28.14 18.42 -7.87
CA ARG A 1044 26.93 18.78 -8.62
C ARG A 1044 26.98 18.38 -10.10
N ILE A 1045 28.18 18.31 -10.69
CA ILE A 1045 28.37 17.79 -12.06
C ILE A 1045 28.03 16.30 -12.09
N LYS A 1046 28.49 15.54 -11.10
CA LYS A 1046 28.11 14.12 -10.95
C LYS A 1046 26.61 13.98 -10.74
N ASP A 1047 26.01 14.78 -9.86
CA ASP A 1047 24.56 14.74 -9.60
C ASP A 1047 23.74 15.02 -10.86
N ALA A 1048 24.15 16.00 -11.68
CA ALA A 1048 23.54 16.30 -12.97
C ALA A 1048 23.47 15.08 -13.89
N VAL A 1049 24.61 14.41 -14.02
CA VAL A 1049 24.79 13.28 -14.92
C VAL A 1049 24.12 12.04 -14.37
N VAL A 1050 24.15 11.85 -13.05
CA VAL A 1050 23.39 10.79 -12.37
C VAL A 1050 21.90 10.99 -12.61
N LEU A 1051 21.37 12.21 -12.45
CA LEU A 1051 19.96 12.51 -12.68
C LEU A 1051 19.57 12.24 -14.14
N PHE A 1052 20.40 12.71 -15.09
CA PHE A 1052 20.21 12.48 -16.52
C PHE A 1052 20.18 10.98 -16.87
N ILE A 1053 21.20 10.22 -16.46
CA ILE A 1053 21.27 8.79 -16.73
C ILE A 1053 20.17 8.05 -16.00
N THR A 1054 19.86 8.38 -14.75
CA THR A 1054 18.78 7.74 -13.99
C THR A 1054 17.44 7.92 -14.70
N GLY A 1055 17.12 9.14 -15.16
CA GLY A 1055 15.94 9.43 -15.97
C GLY A 1055 15.89 8.53 -17.20
N LEU A 1056 16.92 8.57 -18.04
CA LEU A 1056 17.01 7.73 -19.24
C LEU A 1056 16.87 6.23 -18.93
N THR A 1057 17.55 5.74 -17.90
CA THR A 1057 17.50 4.33 -17.48
C THR A 1057 16.13 3.89 -16.97
N SER A 1058 15.25 4.83 -16.65
CA SER A 1058 13.92 4.59 -16.09
C SER A 1058 12.77 4.78 -17.08
N VAL A 1059 13.06 4.87 -18.39
CA VAL A 1059 12.02 5.04 -19.42
C VAL A 1059 11.00 3.91 -19.32
N ALA A 1060 9.74 4.31 -19.09
CA ALA A 1060 8.60 3.42 -19.01
C ALA A 1060 7.97 3.24 -20.40
N ALA A 1061 7.72 4.33 -21.12
CA ALA A 1061 7.11 4.29 -22.45
C ALA A 1061 7.78 5.26 -23.42
N MET A 1062 7.68 4.93 -24.72
CA MET A 1062 8.24 5.69 -25.83
C MET A 1062 7.15 6.03 -26.86
N SER A 1063 7.41 6.99 -27.73
CA SER A 1063 6.58 7.32 -28.90
C SER A 1063 5.09 7.44 -28.53
N ILE A 1064 4.82 8.17 -27.45
CA ILE A 1064 3.47 8.34 -26.92
C ILE A 1064 2.79 9.41 -27.76
N LYS A 1065 1.64 9.06 -28.34
CA LYS A 1065 0.81 9.94 -29.14
C LYS A 1065 -0.56 10.05 -28.52
N ILE A 1066 -0.86 11.21 -27.94
CA ILE A 1066 -2.18 11.55 -27.41
C ILE A 1066 -3.00 12.18 -28.54
N THR A 1067 -4.21 11.71 -28.74
CA THR A 1067 -5.17 12.22 -29.71
C THR A 1067 -6.32 12.90 -28.98
N LEU A 1068 -6.58 14.16 -29.35
CA LEU A 1068 -7.66 14.99 -28.85
C LEU A 1068 -8.70 15.15 -29.97
N ARG A 1069 -9.98 14.99 -29.64
CA ARG A 1069 -11.10 15.24 -30.55
C ARG A 1069 -12.18 16.01 -29.81
N THR A 1070 -12.60 17.17 -30.33
CA THR A 1070 -13.65 17.96 -29.69
C THR A 1070 -15.04 17.48 -30.12
N GLY A 1071 -16.04 17.83 -29.31
CA GLY A 1071 -17.45 17.66 -29.68
C GLY A 1071 -17.90 18.70 -30.71
N GLU A 1072 -19.03 18.44 -31.37
CA GLU A 1072 -19.60 19.31 -32.40
C GLU A 1072 -19.85 20.75 -31.86
N GLY A 1073 -19.24 21.74 -32.51
CA GLY A 1073 -19.33 23.15 -32.13
C GLY A 1073 -18.33 23.61 -31.07
N ILE A 1074 -17.28 22.83 -30.80
CA ILE A 1074 -16.16 23.18 -29.92
C ILE A 1074 -14.86 23.10 -30.71
N THR A 1075 -14.01 24.12 -30.58
CA THR A 1075 -12.71 24.15 -31.26
C THR A 1075 -11.56 24.25 -30.28
N ILE A 1076 -10.41 23.68 -30.66
CA ILE A 1076 -9.15 23.76 -29.93
C ILE A 1076 -8.45 25.06 -30.33
N SER A 1077 -8.45 26.05 -29.43
CA SER A 1077 -7.83 27.34 -29.67
C SER A 1077 -6.30 27.25 -29.65
N SER A 1078 -5.75 26.48 -28.71
CA SER A 1078 -4.31 26.20 -28.62
C SER A 1078 -4.03 25.06 -27.63
N ILE A 1079 -2.85 24.46 -27.75
CA ILE A 1079 -2.34 23.48 -26.78
C ILE A 1079 -1.00 24.00 -26.26
N GLU A 1080 -0.94 24.40 -24.99
CA GLU A 1080 0.29 24.79 -24.34
C GLU A 1080 1.03 23.54 -23.83
N SER A 1081 2.22 23.26 -24.39
CA SER A 1081 3.01 22.10 -24.00
C SER A 1081 4.12 22.35 -22.98
N SER A 1082 4.53 21.22 -22.44
CA SER A 1082 5.84 20.89 -21.89
C SER A 1082 7.00 20.85 -22.92
N GLY A 1083 6.96 21.62 -24.02
CA GLY A 1083 8.03 21.57 -25.04
C GLY A 1083 8.04 20.31 -25.92
N ASP A 1084 7.03 19.45 -25.77
CA ASP A 1084 6.70 18.37 -26.69
C ASP A 1084 5.95 18.91 -27.93
N ILE A 1085 5.91 18.13 -29.01
CA ILE A 1085 5.35 18.55 -30.29
C ILE A 1085 3.83 18.45 -30.23
N ASN A 1086 3.15 19.58 -30.40
CA ASN A 1086 1.71 19.66 -30.48
C ASN A 1086 1.28 20.04 -31.90
N HIS A 1087 0.23 19.40 -32.39
CA HIS A 1087 -0.40 19.76 -33.66
C HIS A 1087 -1.89 19.92 -33.44
N VAL A 1088 -2.42 21.12 -33.71
CA VAL A 1088 -3.86 21.30 -33.94
C VAL A 1088 -4.07 21.10 -35.44
N LYS A 1089 -5.02 20.25 -35.83
CA LYS A 1089 -5.30 20.01 -37.24
C LYS A 1089 -6.04 21.22 -37.83
N SER A 1090 -6.02 21.33 -39.15
CA SER A 1090 -6.70 22.41 -39.89
C SER A 1090 -8.22 22.46 -39.71
N ASP A 1091 -8.81 21.42 -39.12
CA ASP A 1091 -10.23 21.36 -38.79
C ASP A 1091 -10.55 22.09 -37.48
N ASP A 1092 -9.55 22.46 -36.67
CA ASP A 1092 -9.65 23.00 -35.30
C ASP A 1092 -10.49 22.14 -34.33
N GLU A 1093 -10.96 20.97 -34.77
CA GLU A 1093 -11.77 20.02 -34.02
C GLU A 1093 -10.94 18.82 -33.52
N SER A 1094 -9.67 18.75 -33.92
CA SER A 1094 -8.79 17.69 -33.46
C SER A 1094 -7.35 18.14 -33.28
N GLY A 1095 -6.68 17.51 -32.31
CA GLY A 1095 -5.29 17.80 -31.98
C GLY A 1095 -4.50 16.55 -31.61
N THR A 1096 -3.17 16.64 -31.68
CA THR A 1096 -2.28 15.58 -31.21
C THR A 1096 -1.15 16.15 -30.37
N ILE A 1097 -0.79 15.43 -29.31
CA ILE A 1097 0.37 15.68 -28.46
C ILE A 1097 1.32 14.49 -28.63
N ASP A 1098 2.50 14.74 -29.19
CA ASP A 1098 3.53 13.73 -29.43
C ASP A 1098 4.64 13.86 -28.37
N ILE A 1099 4.74 12.88 -27.48
CA ILE A 1099 5.71 12.81 -26.38
C ILE A 1099 6.75 11.72 -26.71
N TYR A 1100 8.02 12.12 -26.77
CA TYR A 1100 9.11 11.22 -27.17
C TYR A 1100 9.26 10.02 -26.23
N ASN A 1101 9.34 10.28 -24.92
CA ASN A 1101 9.37 9.25 -23.88
C ASN A 1101 8.88 9.82 -22.52
N ILE A 1102 8.55 8.91 -21.62
CA ILE A 1102 8.23 9.21 -20.22
C ILE A 1102 8.96 8.25 -19.28
N TYR A 1103 9.49 8.77 -18.18
CA TYR A 1103 10.19 8.01 -17.15
C TYR A 1103 9.19 7.41 -16.15
N ALA A 1104 9.58 6.33 -15.47
CA ALA A 1104 8.76 5.72 -14.43
C ALA A 1104 8.50 6.70 -13.29
N GLY A 1105 7.22 6.90 -12.94
CA GLY A 1105 6.80 7.90 -11.96
C GLY A 1105 6.88 9.35 -12.44
N GLU A 1106 7.23 9.60 -13.71
CA GLU A 1106 7.15 10.93 -14.34
C GLU A 1106 5.70 11.24 -14.73
N GLN A 1107 5.37 12.52 -14.63
CA GLN A 1107 4.09 13.10 -15.02
C GLN A 1107 4.35 14.30 -15.92
N LYS A 1108 3.57 14.41 -17.01
CA LYS A 1108 3.57 15.54 -17.92
C LYS A 1108 2.17 16.13 -18.05
N ASP A 1109 2.06 17.42 -17.82
CA ASP A 1109 0.82 18.19 -17.76
C ASP A 1109 0.71 19.14 -18.96
N PHE A 1110 -0.42 19.11 -19.68
CA PHE A 1110 -0.68 19.92 -20.88
C PHE A 1110 -1.97 20.73 -20.72
N ILE A 1111 -1.96 22.02 -21.03
CA ILE A 1111 -3.20 22.82 -21.03
C ILE A 1111 -3.72 22.95 -22.46
N VAL A 1112 -4.91 22.40 -22.68
CA VAL A 1112 -5.69 22.53 -23.92
C VAL A 1112 -6.70 23.66 -23.72
N TYR A 1113 -6.58 24.73 -24.51
CA TYR A 1113 -7.55 25.82 -24.52
C TYR A 1113 -8.65 25.52 -25.53
N LEU A 1114 -9.89 25.52 -25.06
CA LEU A 1114 -11.08 25.26 -25.88
C LEU A 1114 -11.92 26.52 -26.03
N THR A 1115 -12.52 26.70 -27.21
CA THR A 1115 -13.64 27.62 -27.42
C THR A 1115 -14.94 26.83 -27.28
N VAL A 1116 -15.67 27.06 -26.19
CA VAL A 1116 -16.85 26.26 -25.85
C VAL A 1116 -18.13 27.05 -26.08
N ALA A 1117 -18.94 26.60 -27.05
CA ALA A 1117 -20.24 27.18 -27.37
C ALA A 1117 -21.31 26.93 -26.28
N ASN A 1118 -22.40 27.73 -26.32
CA ASN A 1118 -23.47 27.70 -25.33
C ASN A 1118 -24.13 26.33 -25.21
N GLY A 1119 -24.42 25.91 -23.97
CA GLY A 1119 -25.16 24.68 -23.68
C GLY A 1119 -24.40 23.36 -23.92
N LYS A 1120 -23.18 23.37 -24.45
CA LYS A 1120 -22.39 22.15 -24.70
C LYS A 1120 -21.74 21.64 -23.40
N LYS A 1121 -22.06 20.39 -23.03
CA LYS A 1121 -21.58 19.71 -21.81
C LYS A 1121 -20.36 18.82 -22.07
N GLU A 1122 -20.31 18.17 -23.22
CA GLU A 1122 -19.18 17.35 -23.66
C GLU A 1122 -18.20 18.24 -24.42
N LEU A 1123 -16.94 18.22 -23.97
CA LEU A 1123 -15.90 19.13 -24.44
C LEU A 1123 -15.00 18.46 -25.47
N MET A 1124 -14.36 17.38 -25.08
CA MET A 1124 -13.43 16.63 -25.92
C MET A 1124 -13.24 15.20 -25.43
N THR A 1125 -12.90 14.30 -26.35
CA THR A 1125 -12.41 12.95 -26.05
C THR A 1125 -10.89 12.93 -26.16
N VAL A 1126 -10.23 12.34 -25.16
CA VAL A 1126 -8.78 12.16 -25.09
C VAL A 1126 -8.46 10.68 -25.14
N GLY A 1127 -7.59 10.27 -26.06
CA GLY A 1127 -7.06 8.90 -26.09
C GLY A 1127 -5.69 8.87 -26.71
N GLY A 1128 -5.23 7.73 -27.20
CA GLY A 1128 -3.93 7.69 -27.87
C GLY A 1128 -3.31 6.31 -27.92
N ARG A 1129 -1.99 6.29 -28.14
CA ARG A 1129 -1.17 5.09 -28.15
C ARG A 1129 0.24 5.38 -27.66
N TYR A 1130 0.95 4.36 -27.22
CA TYR A 1130 2.38 4.43 -26.90
C TYR A 1130 3.07 3.13 -27.25
N LEU A 1131 4.39 3.18 -27.37
CA LEU A 1131 5.24 2.01 -27.50
C LEU A 1131 5.74 1.61 -26.11
N GLY A 1132 5.36 0.41 -25.66
CA GLY A 1132 5.91 -0.22 -24.46
C GLY A 1132 7.29 -0.83 -24.72
N TYR A 1133 7.64 -1.87 -23.97
CA TYR A 1133 8.91 -2.58 -24.15
C TYR A 1133 9.03 -3.28 -25.53
N ASP A 1134 7.95 -3.91 -25.99
CA ASP A 1134 7.91 -4.74 -27.21
C ASP A 1134 6.70 -4.48 -28.12
N THR A 1135 5.64 -3.87 -27.58
CA THR A 1135 4.32 -3.81 -28.22
C THR A 1135 3.76 -2.39 -28.17
N VAL A 1136 3.07 -2.01 -29.24
CA VAL A 1136 2.25 -0.79 -29.26
C VAL A 1136 1.01 -1.04 -28.41
N LYS A 1137 0.77 -0.16 -27.45
CA LYS A 1137 -0.39 -0.20 -26.56
C LYS A 1137 -1.28 1.01 -26.83
N HIS A 1138 -2.59 0.80 -26.75
CA HIS A 1138 -3.59 1.86 -26.91
C HIS A 1138 -4.03 2.36 -25.54
N LEU A 1139 -4.14 3.68 -25.43
CA LEU A 1139 -4.67 4.34 -24.25
C LEU A 1139 -6.20 4.30 -24.32
N THR A 1140 -6.84 4.13 -23.17
CA THR A 1140 -8.29 4.22 -23.04
C THR A 1140 -8.75 5.62 -23.41
N TYR A 1141 -9.79 5.72 -24.24
CA TYR A 1141 -10.42 7.00 -24.54
C TYR A 1141 -11.19 7.50 -23.32
N THR A 1142 -11.08 8.78 -23.01
CA THR A 1142 -11.69 9.45 -21.85
C THR A 1142 -12.41 10.70 -22.35
N ASP A 1143 -13.71 10.78 -22.08
CA ASP A 1143 -14.53 11.93 -22.43
C ASP A 1143 -14.46 12.99 -21.33
N VAL A 1144 -14.22 14.23 -21.74
CA VAL A 1144 -14.12 15.38 -20.86
C VAL A 1144 -15.44 16.13 -20.90
N HIS A 1145 -16.05 16.29 -19.73
CA HIS A 1145 -17.33 17.00 -19.58
C HIS A 1145 -17.22 18.14 -18.57
N VAL A 1146 -18.08 19.14 -18.73
CA VAL A 1146 -18.27 20.23 -17.76
C VAL A 1146 -19.76 20.42 -17.49
N GLN A 1147 -20.11 20.74 -16.24
CA GLN A 1147 -21.51 21.01 -15.90
C GLN A 1147 -21.95 22.36 -16.48
N ARG A 1148 -23.17 22.40 -17.05
CA ARG A 1148 -23.81 23.62 -17.61
C ARG A 1148 -25.13 23.93 -16.89
N PRO A 1149 -25.12 24.43 -15.65
CA PRO A 1149 -26.34 24.78 -14.92
C PRO A 1149 -27.01 26.05 -15.46
N HIS A 1150 -28.35 26.06 -15.50
CA HIS A 1150 -29.18 27.23 -15.82
C HIS A 1150 -29.50 28.13 -14.60
N GLN A 1151 -29.17 27.66 -13.38
CA GLN A 1151 -29.38 28.40 -12.13
C GLN A 1151 -28.05 28.96 -11.60
N LYS A 1152 -28.14 29.93 -10.66
CA LYS A 1152 -27.00 30.61 -10.04
C LYS A 1152 -26.03 29.58 -9.41
N CYS A 1153 -24.81 29.51 -9.93
CA CYS A 1153 -23.78 28.56 -9.46
C CYS A 1153 -23.32 28.89 -8.04
N LEU A 1154 -22.99 27.87 -7.24
CA LEU A 1154 -22.35 28.07 -5.95
C LEU A 1154 -20.89 28.54 -6.17
N PRO A 1155 -20.33 29.39 -5.29
CA PRO A 1155 -18.95 29.88 -5.42
C PRO A 1155 -17.90 28.76 -5.54
N GLY A 1156 -18.14 27.61 -4.89
CA GLY A 1156 -17.23 26.45 -4.95
C GLY A 1156 -17.25 25.69 -6.28
N ASP A 1157 -18.33 25.74 -7.05
CA ASP A 1157 -18.42 25.05 -8.36
C ASP A 1157 -17.73 25.85 -9.48
N LEU A 1158 -17.61 27.16 -9.28
CA LEU A 1158 -16.90 28.10 -10.13
C LEU A 1158 -15.41 28.24 -9.75
N ALA A 1159 -15.00 27.72 -8.60
CA ALA A 1159 -13.61 27.76 -8.14
C ALA A 1159 -12.69 26.98 -9.09
N ILE A 1160 -11.47 27.49 -9.27
CA ILE A 1160 -10.47 26.84 -10.11
C ILE A 1160 -9.97 25.56 -9.45
N GLN A 1161 -9.85 24.48 -10.21
CA GLN A 1161 -9.30 23.22 -9.70
C GLN A 1161 -7.79 23.38 -9.38
N PRO A 1162 -7.30 22.84 -8.25
CA PRO A 1162 -5.91 23.07 -7.81
C PRO A 1162 -4.83 22.64 -8.81
N ASP A 1163 -4.99 21.48 -9.46
CA ASP A 1163 -4.04 21.00 -10.48
C ASP A 1163 -3.99 21.91 -11.70
N VAL A 1164 -5.15 22.41 -12.15
CA VAL A 1164 -5.25 23.34 -13.28
C VAL A 1164 -4.65 24.69 -12.90
N ALA A 1165 -4.91 25.16 -11.68
CA ALA A 1165 -4.37 26.40 -11.15
C ALA A 1165 -2.83 26.37 -11.10
N ALA A 1166 -2.26 25.28 -10.56
CA ALA A 1166 -0.81 25.11 -10.45
C ALA A 1166 -0.10 25.15 -11.82
N GLU A 1167 -0.67 24.48 -12.84
CA GLU A 1167 -0.05 24.47 -14.17
C GLU A 1167 -0.22 25.82 -14.89
N LEU A 1168 -1.35 26.52 -14.70
CA LEU A 1168 -1.52 27.88 -15.23
C LEU A 1168 -0.54 28.87 -14.59
N VAL A 1169 -0.29 28.78 -13.28
CA VAL A 1169 0.76 29.55 -12.59
C VAL A 1169 2.13 29.29 -13.22
N ARG A 1170 2.48 28.02 -13.44
CA ARG A 1170 3.75 27.63 -14.07
C ARG A 1170 3.90 28.18 -15.49
N ILE A 1171 2.86 28.08 -16.32
CA ILE A 1171 2.85 28.61 -17.69
C ILE A 1171 3.01 30.12 -17.70
N ARG A 1172 2.28 30.84 -16.83
CA ARG A 1172 2.35 32.31 -16.72
C ARG A 1172 3.74 32.77 -16.28
N LEU A 1173 4.36 32.09 -15.32
CA LEU A 1173 5.75 32.34 -14.93
C LEU A 1173 6.73 32.09 -16.08
N LYS A 1174 6.63 30.96 -16.78
CA LYS A 1174 7.49 30.63 -17.93
C LYS A 1174 7.42 31.72 -18.99
N LYS A 1175 6.21 32.17 -19.36
CA LYS A 1175 5.99 33.23 -20.35
C LYS A 1175 6.53 34.57 -19.88
N GLY A 1176 6.25 34.95 -18.63
CA GLY A 1176 6.73 36.20 -18.05
C GLY A 1176 8.26 36.26 -17.98
N ILE A 1177 8.91 35.21 -17.47
CA ILE A 1177 10.38 35.13 -17.41
C ILE A 1177 11.01 35.14 -18.81
N SER A 1178 10.40 34.47 -19.79
CA SER A 1178 10.88 34.50 -21.18
C SER A 1178 10.83 35.92 -21.76
N ALA A 1179 9.72 36.63 -21.58
CA ALA A 1179 9.57 38.01 -22.04
C ALA A 1179 10.57 38.96 -21.36
N MET A 1180 10.82 38.76 -20.07
CA MET A 1180 11.83 39.53 -19.33
C MET A 1180 13.25 39.30 -19.87
N LEU A 1181 13.59 38.08 -20.30
CA LEU A 1181 14.90 37.80 -20.90
C LEU A 1181 15.08 38.47 -22.27
N GLU A 1182 14.00 38.69 -23.02
CA GLU A 1182 14.03 39.40 -24.31
C GLU A 1182 14.17 40.93 -24.14
N GLN A 1183 13.54 41.50 -23.11
CA GLN A 1183 13.51 42.95 -22.87
C GLN A 1183 14.64 43.43 -21.94
N GLY A 1184 15.26 42.52 -21.20
CA GLY A 1184 16.26 42.77 -20.16
C GLY A 1184 15.63 42.61 -18.77
N PRO A 1185 16.08 41.64 -17.95
CA PRO A 1185 15.37 41.30 -16.73
C PRO A 1185 15.57 42.35 -15.63
N SER A 1186 14.47 42.78 -15.03
CA SER A 1186 14.43 43.67 -13.87
C SER A 1186 13.87 42.97 -12.64
N SER A 1187 14.48 43.18 -11.47
CA SER A 1187 13.98 42.62 -10.21
C SER A 1187 12.59 43.14 -9.85
N THR A 1188 12.29 44.38 -10.24
CA THR A 1188 10.98 45.02 -10.05
C THR A 1188 9.90 44.36 -10.90
N GLU A 1189 10.19 44.10 -12.19
CA GLU A 1189 9.26 43.43 -13.09
C GLU A 1189 8.98 41.98 -12.64
N MET A 1190 10.01 41.30 -12.10
CA MET A 1190 9.85 39.95 -11.56
C MET A 1190 8.96 39.94 -10.32
N HIS A 1191 9.09 40.93 -9.44
CA HIS A 1191 8.18 41.11 -8.30
C HIS A 1191 6.76 41.40 -8.75
N GLN A 1192 6.57 42.33 -9.69
CA GLN A 1192 5.24 42.65 -10.23
C GLN A 1192 4.59 41.45 -10.90
N LEU A 1193 5.36 40.63 -11.63
CA LEU A 1193 4.88 39.38 -12.21
C LEU A 1193 4.42 38.40 -11.13
N TRP A 1194 5.23 38.18 -10.09
CA TRP A 1194 4.92 37.25 -9.01
C TRP A 1194 3.72 37.70 -8.17
N ASP A 1195 3.67 38.97 -7.78
CA ASP A 1195 2.55 39.56 -7.04
C ASP A 1195 1.26 39.49 -7.86
N GLY A 1196 1.35 39.76 -9.17
CA GLY A 1196 0.21 39.63 -10.09
C GLY A 1196 -0.27 38.19 -10.31
N ILE A 1197 0.56 37.19 -9.99
CA ILE A 1197 0.22 35.76 -10.06
C ILE A 1197 -0.38 35.28 -8.74
N ILE A 1198 0.23 35.56 -7.59
CA ILE A 1198 -0.31 35.15 -6.28
C ILE A 1198 -1.71 35.75 -6.05
N ASN A 1199 -1.90 37.01 -6.45
CA ASN A 1199 -3.18 37.69 -6.27
C ASN A 1199 -4.23 37.35 -7.34
N SER A 1200 -3.92 36.50 -8.32
CA SER A 1200 -4.90 36.02 -9.30
C SER A 1200 -5.71 34.84 -8.78
N ASP A 1201 -6.78 34.47 -9.48
CA ASP A 1201 -7.58 33.29 -9.13
C ASP A 1201 -6.75 32.00 -9.22
N GLU A 1202 -5.83 31.92 -10.18
CA GLU A 1202 -4.89 30.80 -10.31
C GLU A 1202 -3.93 30.73 -9.12
N GLY A 1203 -3.42 31.89 -8.64
CA GLY A 1203 -2.58 31.94 -7.46
C GLY A 1203 -3.30 31.42 -6.22
N ARG A 1204 -4.51 31.93 -5.94
CA ARG A 1204 -5.33 31.50 -4.80
C ARG A 1204 -5.76 30.03 -4.87
N GLY A 1205 -5.93 29.49 -6.07
CA GLY A 1205 -6.31 28.09 -6.27
C GLY A 1205 -5.14 27.11 -6.21
N THR A 1206 -3.90 27.59 -6.26
CA THR A 1206 -2.70 26.73 -6.24
C THR A 1206 -2.34 26.35 -4.81
N PRO A 1207 -1.98 25.07 -4.53
CA PRO A 1207 -1.51 24.65 -3.21
C PRO A 1207 -0.27 25.42 -2.72
N ASP A 1208 -0.25 25.79 -1.44
CA ASP A 1208 0.83 26.59 -0.82
C ASP A 1208 2.23 25.96 -0.99
N GLU A 1209 2.31 24.62 -0.99
CA GLU A 1209 3.55 23.87 -1.18
C GLU A 1209 4.20 24.17 -2.54
N ILE A 1210 3.40 24.27 -3.61
CA ILE A 1210 3.87 24.57 -4.97
C ILE A 1210 4.28 26.04 -5.06
N LEU A 1211 3.49 26.94 -4.48
CA LEU A 1211 3.79 28.37 -4.45
C LEU A 1211 5.10 28.66 -3.71
N SER A 1212 5.33 28.00 -2.58
CA SER A 1212 6.56 28.13 -1.79
C SER A 1212 7.79 27.72 -2.60
N GLY A 1213 7.74 26.58 -3.31
CA GLY A 1213 8.83 26.13 -4.16
C GLY A 1213 9.14 27.08 -5.32
N LEU A 1214 8.11 27.60 -5.99
CA LEU A 1214 8.28 28.60 -7.06
C LEU A 1214 8.80 29.93 -6.51
N SER A 1215 8.39 30.33 -5.31
CA SER A 1215 8.89 31.54 -4.63
C SER A 1215 10.38 31.44 -4.32
N MET A 1216 10.86 30.27 -3.90
CA MET A 1216 12.29 30.03 -3.68
C MET A 1216 13.09 30.16 -4.99
N ASP A 1217 12.62 29.51 -6.07
CA ASP A 1217 13.25 29.59 -7.39
C ASP A 1217 13.38 31.07 -7.85
N LEU A 1218 12.32 31.86 -7.69
CA LEU A 1218 12.27 33.28 -8.06
C LEU A 1218 13.15 34.16 -7.17
N THR A 1219 13.26 33.84 -5.87
CA THR A 1219 14.13 34.58 -4.95
C THR A 1219 15.60 34.42 -5.35
N GLU A 1220 16.02 33.24 -5.80
CA GLU A 1220 17.37 33.01 -6.32
C GLU A 1220 17.60 33.78 -7.62
N MET A 1221 16.65 33.77 -8.56
CA MET A 1221 16.75 34.54 -9.81
C MET A 1221 16.83 36.05 -9.53
N LYS A 1222 16.02 36.56 -8.61
CA LYS A 1222 16.03 37.97 -8.23
C LYS A 1222 17.38 38.39 -7.66
N ARG A 1223 17.94 37.58 -6.75
CA ARG A 1223 19.25 37.83 -6.15
C ARG A 1223 20.33 37.97 -7.24
N ASP A 1224 20.29 37.09 -8.25
CA ASP A 1224 21.24 37.13 -9.36
C ASP A 1224 21.03 38.39 -10.23
N ILE A 1225 19.78 38.76 -10.55
CA ILE A 1225 19.45 39.96 -11.35
C ILE A 1225 19.93 41.24 -10.68
N GLU A 1226 19.83 41.34 -9.35
CA GLU A 1226 20.27 42.52 -8.58
C GLU A 1226 21.80 42.73 -8.59
N HIS A 1227 22.56 41.71 -8.99
CA HIS A 1227 24.02 41.74 -9.07
C HIS A 1227 24.47 41.55 -10.53
N PRO A 1228 24.67 42.64 -11.32
CA PRO A 1228 24.94 42.55 -12.76
C PRO A 1228 26.13 41.64 -13.14
N GLU A 1229 27.15 41.57 -12.28
CA GLU A 1229 28.31 40.69 -12.47
C GLU A 1229 28.00 39.21 -12.20
N GLU A 1230 27.14 38.90 -11.22
CA GLU A 1230 26.70 37.52 -10.96
C GLU A 1230 25.66 37.06 -11.99
N TYR A 1231 24.78 37.97 -12.41
CA TYR A 1231 23.82 37.73 -13.50
C TYR A 1231 24.53 37.29 -14.79
N LYS A 1232 25.56 38.03 -15.20
CA LYS A 1232 26.37 37.73 -16.40
C LYS A 1232 27.17 36.43 -16.27
N LYS A 1233 27.65 36.10 -15.06
CA LYS A 1233 28.47 34.90 -14.82
C LYS A 1233 27.64 33.62 -14.71
N SER A 1234 26.49 33.67 -14.05
CA SER A 1234 25.71 32.46 -13.73
C SER A 1234 24.19 32.64 -13.74
N GLY A 1235 23.68 33.84 -13.50
CA GLY A 1235 22.23 34.09 -13.40
C GLY A 1235 21.49 33.79 -14.70
N LEU A 1236 22.01 34.27 -15.85
CA LEU A 1236 21.42 33.99 -17.16
C LEU A 1236 21.39 32.47 -17.46
N ALA A 1237 22.50 31.78 -17.21
CA ALA A 1237 22.61 30.34 -17.41
C ALA A 1237 21.63 29.56 -16.49
N TYR A 1238 21.41 30.03 -15.26
CA TYR A 1238 20.43 29.47 -14.33
C TYR A 1238 19.00 29.66 -14.83
N MET A 1239 18.61 30.88 -15.21
CA MET A 1239 17.26 31.18 -15.72
C MET A 1239 16.94 30.38 -16.98
N LEU A 1240 17.90 30.25 -17.90
CA LEU A 1240 17.74 29.46 -19.12
C LEU A 1240 17.63 27.95 -18.83
N SER A 1241 18.43 27.43 -17.90
CA SER A 1241 18.32 26.03 -17.43
C SER A 1241 16.97 25.77 -16.74
N TRP A 1242 16.49 26.72 -15.93
CA TRP A 1242 15.19 26.65 -15.28
C TRP A 1242 14.06 26.68 -16.30
N LEU A 1243 14.12 27.55 -17.32
CA LEU A 1243 13.12 27.61 -18.38
C LEU A 1243 13.04 26.29 -19.15
N THR A 1244 14.18 25.69 -19.49
CA THR A 1244 14.20 24.39 -20.17
C THR A 1244 13.68 23.28 -19.27
N SER A 1245 14.01 23.30 -17.97
CA SER A 1245 13.45 22.36 -16.98
C SER A 1245 11.93 22.47 -16.87
N LYS A 1246 11.42 23.70 -16.75
CA LYS A 1246 9.99 23.95 -16.62
C LYS A 1246 9.25 23.64 -17.92
N LYS A 1247 9.86 23.93 -19.07
CA LYS A 1247 9.40 23.54 -20.41
C LYS A 1247 9.32 22.02 -20.49
N CYS A 1248 10.42 21.27 -20.45
CA CYS A 1248 10.41 19.80 -20.61
C CYS A 1248 9.73 19.02 -19.46
N GLN A 1249 9.31 19.71 -18.40
CA GLN A 1249 8.80 19.14 -17.15
C GLN A 1249 9.73 18.10 -16.52
N ARG A 1250 11.04 18.31 -16.68
CA ARG A 1250 12.10 17.45 -16.16
C ARG A 1250 12.99 18.23 -15.23
N ALA A 1251 13.39 17.59 -14.13
CA ALA A 1251 14.35 18.17 -13.21
C ALA A 1251 15.69 18.47 -13.93
N THR A 1252 16.28 19.61 -13.63
CA THR A 1252 17.68 19.95 -13.94
C THR A 1252 18.38 20.26 -12.62
N THR A 1253 19.71 20.32 -12.61
CA THR A 1253 20.53 20.44 -11.38
C THR A 1253 20.25 21.61 -10.45
N LYS A 1254 19.44 22.58 -10.88
CA LYS A 1254 19.19 23.79 -10.10
C LYS A 1254 17.72 24.15 -9.93
N ALA A 1255 16.78 23.49 -10.61
CA ALA A 1255 15.37 23.63 -10.27
C ALA A 1255 15.06 22.69 -9.11
N HIS A 1256 14.33 23.14 -8.08
CA HIS A 1256 13.78 22.22 -7.09
C HIS A 1256 13.06 21.08 -7.84
N PRO A 1257 13.41 19.81 -7.59
CA PRO A 1257 12.85 18.70 -8.34
C PRO A 1257 11.32 18.69 -8.13
N PRO A 1258 10.48 18.61 -9.19
CA PRO A 1258 9.15 18.06 -8.99
C PRO A 1258 9.35 16.67 -8.38
N ALA A 1259 8.44 16.22 -7.51
CA ALA A 1259 8.54 14.96 -6.77
C ALA A 1259 8.58 13.73 -7.70
N LEU A 1260 9.69 13.54 -8.42
CA LEU A 1260 10.09 12.30 -9.02
C LEU A 1260 10.36 11.37 -7.85
N VAL A 1261 9.56 10.33 -7.74
CA VAL A 1261 9.87 9.17 -6.92
C VAL A 1261 11.11 8.54 -7.54
N VAL A 1262 12.28 9.03 -7.16
CA VAL A 1262 13.57 8.41 -7.52
C VAL A 1262 13.56 7.04 -6.86
N PRO A 1263 13.56 5.92 -7.61
CA PRO A 1263 13.98 4.66 -7.04
C PRO A 1263 15.43 4.89 -6.66
N LYS A 1264 15.74 4.90 -5.36
CA LYS A 1264 17.14 4.96 -4.90
C LYS A 1264 17.89 3.81 -5.58
N SER A 1265 18.66 4.11 -6.62
CA SER A 1265 19.61 3.16 -7.18
C SER A 1265 20.57 2.80 -6.04
N LYS A 1266 20.56 1.53 -5.65
CA LYS A 1266 21.59 0.97 -4.78
C LYS A 1266 22.95 1.24 -5.47
N PRO A 1267 23.98 1.75 -4.77
CA PRO A 1267 25.34 1.48 -5.20
C PRO A 1267 25.64 -0.02 -5.13
#